data_AF-A0A1G0HGY3-F1
#
_entry.id   AF-A0A1G0HGY3-F1
#
_cell.length_a   1.000
_cell.length_b   1.000
_cell.length_c   1.000
_cell.angle_alpha   90.00
_cell.angle_beta   90.00
_cell.angle_gamma   90.00
#
_symmetry.space_group_name_H-M   'P 1'
#
loop_
_entity.id
_entity.type
_entity.pdbx_description
1 polymer ?
#
loop_
_entity_poly.entity_id
_entity_poly.type
_entity_poly.pdbx_seq_one_letter_code
_entity_poly.pdbx_strand_id
1 'polypeptide(L)'
;MINNRRLTLIKYAVTGLLLLGGLALWHYAYQQNRLALNEVKAALTHPVSQEPLWLSQLNQLQQALGELQQRPLNHLSWLGLNQTEILRQQIQATYNHLIDTTFVLYLDQLLTTQIKTDITHNPSGLYHSLQTYLMLTEPAHLDIPFVKDWLAHWWAKRYPHDLNAQQRMMKHFNALLQSHPAPWPIDYALVNAAQAELKKRPLVEIAFAELQSEYDGLSAPSWEGEKINDLNTSANVPALYSTDHFKYIYNVKIPYLASVIEKGNWVMGENEEYFPNAEIAHTLTQQLQAAYLQHYIAQWTSVLKQWILIPPNTLNDAIKEINVLSDEHSPVWQALNLVVNEVPTTNNSLHSLHEFLNKNETYQTMQSTLKNLYLYLQTVTTAPDGIKTAYDTAANRMQDNGANDPMTAALTLSQQLPVPVNEWVTTIVQNSWKLLLQNSVQYLNTMWAINVLPEYHHSILHRFPIFKKARQDMSVIDFNRFFGPGGTMESFFYYYLSPFVDTSQPYWTWKNLDGEQVDIDQTKLDMLIRASMIQQMFYTINPLTPTLQFTLTPVSLSSNVKRFTLNVAGQMVVFEPGVIKGNQLRWTHSPNNFITLRFNTLSTQQPTLTLLGSWAWLHLISQSHLHMTDDPKQFQLTFTLSGNEAHYQLTTDNPISPYLPGVLFAFRCPKSL
;
A
#
# COMPACT_ATOMS: atom_id res chain seq x y z
N MET A 1 -113.47 0.94 41.19
CA MET A 1 -112.89 -0.41 40.98
C MET A 1 -111.88 -0.52 39.81
N ILE A 2 -111.41 0.57 39.19
CA ILE A 2 -110.51 0.52 38.01
C ILE A 2 -109.00 0.48 38.40
N ASN A 3 -108.63 0.86 39.64
CA ASN A 3 -107.22 0.96 40.05
C ASN A 3 -106.51 -0.38 40.34
N ASN A 4 -107.18 -1.38 40.91
CA ASN A 4 -106.50 -2.62 41.37
C ASN A 4 -106.11 -3.59 40.24
N ARG A 5 -106.86 -3.63 39.13
CA ARG A 5 -106.50 -4.43 37.94
C ARG A 5 -105.31 -3.84 37.17
N ARG A 6 -105.21 -2.51 37.11
CA ARG A 6 -104.04 -1.83 36.54
C ARG A 6 -102.79 -2.10 37.38
N LEU A 7 -102.89 -2.04 38.70
CA LEU A 7 -101.74 -2.29 39.58
C LEU A 7 -101.20 -3.72 39.49
N THR A 8 -102.06 -4.72 39.32
CA THR A 8 -101.66 -6.13 39.17
C THR A 8 -101.06 -6.42 37.80
N LEU A 9 -101.62 -5.86 36.71
CA LEU A 9 -101.02 -5.94 35.37
C LEU A 9 -99.65 -5.26 35.30
N ILE A 10 -99.48 -4.11 35.96
CA ILE A 10 -98.18 -3.42 36.06
C ILE A 10 -97.17 -4.29 36.82
N LYS A 11 -97.57 -4.94 37.92
CA LYS A 11 -96.67 -5.85 38.67
C LYS A 11 -96.23 -7.06 37.83
N TYR A 12 -97.13 -7.67 37.06
CA TYR A 12 -96.77 -8.78 36.16
C TYR A 12 -95.90 -8.31 34.99
N ALA A 13 -96.15 -7.12 34.44
CA ALA A 13 -95.31 -6.53 33.41
C ALA A 13 -93.89 -6.20 33.91
N VAL A 14 -93.77 -5.65 35.13
CA VAL A 14 -92.48 -5.33 35.75
C VAL A 14 -91.70 -6.60 36.09
N THR A 15 -92.34 -7.63 36.63
CA THR A 15 -91.68 -8.91 36.92
C THR A 15 -91.25 -9.65 35.65
N GLY A 16 -92.06 -9.61 34.59
CA GLY A 16 -91.70 -10.12 33.26
C GLY A 16 -90.50 -9.38 32.65
N LEU A 17 -90.45 -8.05 32.76
CA LEU A 17 -89.33 -7.23 32.30
C LEU A 17 -88.04 -7.48 33.09
N LEU A 18 -88.14 -7.70 34.41
CA LEU A 18 -86.98 -8.03 35.25
C LEU A 18 -86.43 -9.43 34.95
N LEU A 19 -87.29 -10.42 34.70
CA LEU A 19 -86.87 -11.76 34.28
C LEU A 19 -86.25 -11.76 32.88
N LEU A 20 -86.84 -11.04 31.92
CA LEU A 20 -86.28 -10.87 30.59
C LEU A 20 -84.97 -10.09 30.62
N GLY A 21 -84.87 -9.05 31.44
CA GLY A 21 -83.64 -8.30 31.67
C GLY A 21 -82.55 -9.15 32.32
N GLY A 22 -82.91 -9.97 33.32
CA GLY A 22 -82.00 -10.92 33.96
C GLY A 22 -81.52 -12.02 33.01
N LEU A 23 -82.41 -12.59 32.19
CA LEU A 23 -82.06 -13.57 31.15
C LEU A 23 -81.24 -12.96 30.03
N ALA A 24 -81.52 -11.72 29.61
CA ALA A 24 -80.72 -11.01 28.62
C ALA A 24 -79.32 -10.69 29.15
N LEU A 25 -79.20 -10.25 30.41
CA LEU A 25 -77.92 -10.05 31.08
C LEU A 25 -77.15 -11.36 31.25
N TRP A 26 -77.83 -12.45 31.63
CA TRP A 26 -77.21 -13.78 31.73
C TRP A 26 -76.80 -14.34 30.36
N HIS A 27 -77.62 -14.18 29.32
CA HIS A 27 -77.30 -14.60 27.96
C HIS A 27 -76.14 -13.79 27.37
N TYR A 28 -76.13 -12.48 27.61
CA TYR A 28 -75.02 -11.61 27.26
C TYR A 28 -73.73 -12.02 27.99
N ALA A 29 -73.81 -12.26 29.30
CA ALA A 29 -72.69 -12.76 30.11
C ALA A 29 -72.17 -14.10 29.59
N TYR A 30 -73.06 -15.04 29.28
CA TYR A 30 -72.75 -16.36 28.74
C TYR A 30 -72.08 -16.28 27.35
N GLN A 31 -72.59 -15.41 26.47
CA GLN A 31 -72.02 -15.20 25.14
C GLN A 31 -70.61 -14.61 25.23
N GLN A 32 -70.40 -13.62 26.11
CA GLN A 32 -69.08 -13.04 26.34
C GLN A 32 -68.09 -14.05 26.93
N ASN A 33 -68.53 -14.88 27.88
CA ASN A 33 -67.71 -15.95 28.46
C ASN A 33 -67.31 -17.00 27.40
N ARG A 34 -68.27 -17.42 26.56
CA ARG A 34 -68.00 -18.35 25.44
C ARG A 34 -67.01 -17.78 24.42
N LEU A 35 -67.09 -16.49 24.11
CA LEU A 35 -66.15 -15.82 23.20
C LEU A 35 -64.74 -15.77 23.79
N ALA A 36 -64.60 -15.37 25.05
CA ALA A 36 -63.31 -15.36 25.75
C ALA A 36 -62.68 -16.76 25.81
N LEU A 37 -63.48 -17.80 26.08
CA LEU A 37 -62.99 -19.19 26.09
C LEU A 37 -62.56 -19.68 24.69
N ASN A 38 -63.22 -19.24 23.62
CA ASN A 38 -62.83 -19.58 22.25
C ASN A 38 -61.51 -18.89 21.85
N GLU A 39 -61.31 -17.63 22.24
CA GLU A 39 -60.08 -16.87 21.99
C GLU A 39 -58.90 -17.46 22.77
N VAL A 40 -59.09 -17.81 24.05
CA VAL A 40 -58.09 -18.55 24.84
C VAL A 40 -57.75 -19.89 24.22
N LYS A 41 -58.76 -20.65 23.78
CA LYS A 41 -58.54 -21.93 23.08
C LYS A 41 -57.77 -21.75 21.78
N ALA A 42 -58.04 -20.71 21.01
CA ALA A 42 -57.28 -20.37 19.82
C ALA A 42 -55.82 -20.03 20.16
N ALA A 43 -55.60 -19.18 21.18
CA ALA A 43 -54.26 -18.82 21.66
C ALA A 43 -53.43 -20.04 22.14
N LEU A 44 -54.08 -21.05 22.74
CA LEU A 44 -53.42 -22.27 23.23
C LEU A 44 -53.20 -23.35 22.15
N THR A 45 -53.76 -23.21 20.94
CA THR A 45 -53.76 -24.27 19.91
C THR A 45 -53.00 -23.92 18.64
N HIS A 46 -52.63 -22.66 18.42
CA HIS A 46 -51.80 -22.25 17.29
C HIS A 46 -50.31 -22.24 17.68
N PRO A 47 -49.48 -23.19 17.22
CA PRO A 47 -48.04 -23.15 17.44
C PRO A 47 -47.38 -22.08 16.56
N VAL A 48 -46.43 -21.34 17.13
CA VAL A 48 -45.53 -20.47 16.34
C VAL A 48 -44.48 -21.38 15.71
N SER A 49 -44.57 -21.59 14.40
CA SER A 49 -43.98 -22.74 13.67
C SER A 49 -42.43 -22.83 13.61
N GLN A 50 -41.68 -22.08 14.42
CA GLN A 50 -40.20 -22.03 14.34
C GLN A 50 -39.47 -21.94 15.71
N GLU A 51 -40.16 -22.09 16.84
CA GLU A 51 -39.58 -21.92 18.17
C GLU A 51 -39.41 -23.24 18.95
N PRO A 52 -38.46 -23.32 19.91
CA PRO A 52 -38.41 -24.44 20.87
C PRO A 52 -39.74 -24.61 21.61
N LEU A 53 -40.12 -25.86 21.88
CA LEU A 53 -41.42 -26.20 22.48
C LEU A 53 -41.72 -25.40 23.76
N TRP A 54 -40.72 -25.23 24.63
CA TRP A 54 -40.86 -24.49 25.88
C TRP A 54 -41.20 -23.00 25.67
N LEU A 55 -40.60 -22.38 24.65
CA LEU A 55 -40.83 -20.96 24.34
C LEU A 55 -42.19 -20.77 23.69
N SER A 56 -42.58 -21.69 22.80
CA SER A 56 -43.93 -21.70 22.22
C SER A 56 -45.00 -21.81 23.29
N GLN A 57 -44.80 -22.66 24.32
CA GLN A 57 -45.73 -22.79 25.44
C GLN A 57 -45.85 -21.50 26.27
N LEU A 58 -44.72 -20.84 26.57
CA LEU A 58 -44.72 -19.55 27.27
C LEU A 58 -45.43 -18.46 26.45
N ASN A 59 -45.20 -18.40 25.15
CA ASN A 59 -45.86 -17.46 24.24
C ASN A 59 -47.39 -17.66 24.21
N GLN A 60 -47.84 -18.91 24.09
CA GLN A 60 -49.26 -19.26 24.09
C GLN A 60 -49.95 -18.90 25.41
N LEU A 61 -49.33 -19.22 26.55
CA LEU A 61 -49.88 -18.88 27.87
C LEU A 61 -49.93 -17.36 28.08
N GLN A 62 -48.90 -16.63 27.65
CA GLN A 62 -48.88 -15.18 27.73
C GLN A 62 -49.97 -14.54 26.84
N GLN A 63 -50.16 -15.06 25.62
CA GLN A 63 -51.22 -14.61 24.74
C GLN A 63 -52.60 -14.88 25.34
N ALA A 64 -52.82 -16.08 25.89
CA ALA A 64 -54.06 -16.44 26.57
C ALA A 64 -54.35 -15.54 27.79
N LEU A 65 -53.33 -15.16 28.56
CA LEU A 65 -53.45 -14.18 29.66
C LEU A 65 -53.82 -12.79 29.15
N GLY A 66 -53.25 -12.36 28.02
CA GLY A 66 -53.58 -11.09 27.38
C GLY A 66 -55.04 -11.00 26.94
N GLU A 67 -55.56 -12.05 26.31
CA GLU A 67 -56.98 -12.14 25.91
C GLU A 67 -57.91 -12.07 27.13
N LEU A 68 -57.55 -12.76 28.23
CA LEU A 68 -58.31 -12.74 29.48
C LEU A 68 -58.28 -11.38 30.20
N GLN A 69 -57.20 -10.60 30.07
CA GLN A 69 -57.11 -9.26 30.66
C GLN A 69 -57.95 -8.21 29.92
N GLN A 70 -58.11 -8.32 28.60
CA GLN A 70 -58.84 -7.33 27.80
C GLN A 70 -60.36 -7.41 27.98
N ARG A 71 -60.89 -8.51 28.53
CA ARG A 71 -62.33 -8.71 28.76
C ARG A 71 -62.66 -9.10 30.20
N PRO A 72 -62.49 -8.20 31.19
CA PRO A 72 -62.80 -8.51 32.58
C PRO A 72 -64.32 -8.66 32.78
N LEU A 73 -64.81 -9.88 33.02
CA LEU A 73 -66.22 -10.16 33.32
C LEU A 73 -66.60 -9.92 34.80
N ASN A 74 -65.89 -9.01 35.48
CA ASN A 74 -66.01 -8.78 36.92
C ASN A 74 -67.41 -8.31 37.35
N HIS A 75 -68.12 -7.57 36.49
CA HIS A 75 -69.42 -6.96 36.80
C HIS A 75 -70.60 -7.95 36.82
N LEU A 76 -70.41 -9.18 36.33
CA LEU A 76 -71.46 -10.22 36.24
C LEU A 76 -71.10 -11.47 37.04
N SER A 77 -70.09 -11.37 37.92
CA SER A 77 -69.56 -12.45 38.76
C SER A 77 -70.61 -13.09 39.67
N TRP A 78 -71.61 -12.32 40.13
CA TRP A 78 -72.73 -12.80 40.96
C TRP A 78 -73.67 -13.80 40.26
N LEU A 79 -73.62 -13.91 38.93
CA LEU A 79 -74.41 -14.87 38.14
C LEU A 79 -73.78 -16.27 38.06
N GLY A 80 -72.68 -16.53 38.80
CA GLY A 80 -72.02 -17.84 38.84
C GLY A 80 -71.15 -18.16 37.62
N LEU A 81 -70.86 -17.17 36.77
CA LEU A 81 -70.08 -17.32 35.52
C LEU A 81 -68.58 -17.03 35.69
N ASN A 82 -68.03 -17.16 36.90
CA ASN A 82 -66.65 -16.78 37.26
C ASN A 82 -65.54 -17.74 36.75
N GLN A 83 -65.83 -18.52 35.71
CA GLN A 83 -64.89 -19.51 35.17
C GLN A 83 -63.65 -18.86 34.53
N THR A 84 -63.77 -17.62 34.02
CA THR A 84 -62.66 -16.88 33.41
C THR A 84 -61.59 -16.47 34.40
N GLU A 85 -61.96 -16.12 35.63
CA GLU A 85 -61.03 -15.71 36.67
C GLU A 85 -60.25 -16.90 37.25
N ILE A 86 -60.94 -18.03 37.46
CA ILE A 86 -60.31 -19.30 37.86
C ILE A 86 -59.35 -19.77 36.77
N LEU A 87 -59.77 -19.71 35.50
CA LEU A 87 -58.92 -20.07 34.36
C LEU A 87 -57.71 -19.13 34.26
N ARG A 88 -57.88 -17.81 34.45
CA ARG A 88 -56.80 -16.83 34.48
C ARG A 88 -55.78 -17.16 35.57
N GLN A 89 -56.23 -17.47 36.78
CA GLN A 89 -55.35 -17.85 37.89
C GLN A 89 -54.58 -19.15 37.59
N GLN A 90 -55.25 -20.13 36.97
CA GLN A 90 -54.60 -21.39 36.59
C GLN A 90 -53.57 -21.22 35.46
N ILE A 91 -53.90 -20.44 34.43
CA ILE A 91 -52.97 -20.10 33.33
C ILE A 91 -51.80 -19.28 33.87
N GLN A 92 -52.04 -18.31 34.76
CA GLN A 92 -50.99 -17.51 35.39
C GLN A 92 -50.06 -18.37 36.26
N ALA A 93 -50.61 -19.28 37.07
CA ALA A 93 -49.81 -20.20 37.88
C ALA A 93 -48.94 -21.12 37.00
N THR A 94 -49.51 -21.63 35.89
CA THR A 94 -48.77 -22.46 34.92
C THR A 94 -47.68 -21.65 34.21
N TYR A 95 -47.98 -20.41 33.82
CA TYR A 95 -47.02 -19.50 33.20
C TYR A 95 -45.86 -19.16 34.14
N ASN A 96 -46.14 -18.81 35.39
CA ASN A 96 -45.13 -18.53 36.41
C ASN A 96 -44.27 -19.76 36.67
N HIS A 97 -44.88 -20.95 36.82
CA HIS A 97 -44.13 -22.18 37.00
C HIS A 97 -43.17 -22.47 35.82
N LEU A 98 -43.60 -22.27 34.56
CA LEU A 98 -42.74 -22.46 33.39
C LEU A 98 -41.64 -21.41 33.29
N ILE A 99 -41.92 -20.17 33.68
CA ILE A 99 -40.90 -19.13 33.81
C ILE A 99 -39.83 -19.57 34.82
N ASP A 100 -40.25 -19.96 36.03
CA ASP A 100 -39.34 -20.27 37.13
C ASP A 100 -38.53 -21.56 36.89
N THR A 101 -39.12 -22.55 36.21
CA THR A 101 -38.46 -23.86 36.00
C THR A 101 -37.74 -23.99 34.67
N THR A 102 -38.28 -23.41 33.59
CA THR A 102 -37.77 -23.65 32.23
C THR A 102 -37.07 -22.42 31.67
N PHE A 103 -37.62 -21.22 31.87
CA PHE A 103 -36.98 -19.99 31.38
C PHE A 103 -35.72 -19.63 32.18
N VAL A 104 -35.76 -19.79 33.51
CA VAL A 104 -34.55 -19.65 34.36
C VAL A 104 -33.47 -20.65 33.94
N LEU A 105 -33.83 -21.93 33.70
CA LEU A 105 -32.88 -22.94 33.22
C LEU A 105 -32.28 -22.57 31.85
N TYR A 106 -33.07 -22.02 30.94
CA TYR A 106 -32.58 -21.50 29.66
C TYR A 106 -31.58 -20.36 29.85
N LEU A 107 -31.89 -19.38 30.71
CA LEU A 107 -31.01 -18.24 30.98
C LEU A 107 -29.70 -18.69 31.67
N ASP A 108 -29.78 -19.63 32.61
CA ASP A 108 -28.60 -20.24 33.23
C ASP A 108 -27.74 -20.97 32.20
N GLN A 109 -28.32 -21.81 31.34
CA GLN A 109 -27.59 -22.49 30.28
C GLN A 109 -26.96 -21.50 29.28
N LEU A 110 -27.67 -20.43 28.95
CA LEU A 110 -27.17 -19.35 28.09
C LEU A 110 -25.93 -18.71 28.72
N LEU A 111 -26.03 -18.26 29.97
CA LEU A 111 -24.94 -17.56 30.66
C LEU A 111 -23.75 -18.49 30.93
N THR A 112 -23.99 -19.71 31.42
CA THR A 112 -22.92 -20.67 31.68
C THR A 112 -22.20 -21.10 30.41
N THR A 113 -22.91 -21.25 29.28
CA THR A 113 -22.30 -21.54 27.97
C THR A 113 -21.52 -20.33 27.45
N GLN A 114 -22.04 -19.12 27.62
CA GLN A 114 -21.38 -17.89 27.23
C GLN A 114 -20.08 -17.68 28.03
N ILE A 115 -20.11 -17.84 29.35
CA ILE A 115 -18.92 -17.75 30.21
C ILE A 115 -17.87 -18.80 29.81
N LYS A 116 -18.25 -20.06 29.58
CA LYS A 116 -17.31 -21.09 29.10
C LYS A 116 -16.65 -20.71 27.77
N THR A 117 -17.43 -20.10 26.88
CA THR A 117 -16.95 -19.60 25.58
C THR A 117 -16.00 -18.42 25.77
N ASP A 118 -16.35 -17.47 26.64
CA ASP A 118 -15.56 -16.26 26.88
C ASP A 118 -14.23 -16.57 27.59
N ILE A 119 -14.19 -17.52 28.53
CA ILE A 119 -12.96 -18.03 29.16
C ILE A 119 -11.94 -18.49 28.11
N THR A 120 -12.41 -19.07 27.00
CA THR A 120 -11.55 -19.72 26.01
C THR A 120 -11.30 -18.87 24.76
N HIS A 121 -12.29 -18.08 24.31
CA HIS A 121 -12.27 -17.45 22.99
C HIS A 121 -12.51 -15.93 23.03
N ASN A 122 -13.11 -15.38 24.07
CA ASN A 122 -13.43 -13.94 24.16
C ASN A 122 -13.20 -13.40 25.58
N PRO A 123 -11.95 -13.29 26.02
CA PRO A 123 -11.64 -12.90 27.38
C PRO A 123 -12.05 -11.46 27.72
N SER A 124 -12.23 -10.60 26.72
CA SER A 124 -12.78 -9.24 26.86
C SER A 124 -14.26 -9.24 27.23
N GLY A 125 -15.05 -10.18 26.70
CA GLY A 125 -16.47 -10.33 27.04
C GLY A 125 -16.73 -11.06 28.35
N LEU A 126 -15.73 -11.78 28.88
CA LEU A 126 -15.84 -12.61 30.08
C LEU A 126 -16.30 -11.83 31.31
N TYR A 127 -15.84 -10.58 31.44
CA TYR A 127 -16.18 -9.73 32.58
C TYR A 127 -17.70 -9.48 32.64
N HIS A 128 -18.31 -9.05 31.53
CA HIS A 128 -19.73 -8.74 31.48
C HIS A 128 -20.60 -10.01 31.57
N SER A 129 -20.21 -11.11 30.93
CA SER A 129 -20.97 -12.36 31.04
C SER A 129 -20.95 -12.93 32.46
N LEU A 130 -19.81 -12.87 33.15
CA LEU A 130 -19.72 -13.23 34.57
C LEU A 130 -20.50 -12.24 35.46
N GLN A 131 -20.40 -10.94 35.21
CA GLN A 131 -21.13 -9.91 35.96
C GLN A 131 -22.64 -10.13 35.86
N THR A 132 -23.18 -10.33 34.66
CA THR A 132 -24.61 -10.63 34.46
C THR A 132 -25.04 -11.91 35.17
N TYR A 133 -24.19 -12.95 35.14
CA TYR A 133 -24.46 -14.20 35.83
C TYR A 133 -24.54 -14.00 37.35
N LEU A 134 -23.54 -13.33 37.93
CA LEU A 134 -23.51 -13.09 39.37
C LEU A 134 -24.64 -12.16 39.83
N MET A 135 -25.02 -11.14 39.04
CA MET A 135 -26.16 -10.28 39.36
C MET A 135 -27.49 -11.04 39.44
N LEU A 136 -27.65 -12.12 38.66
CA LEU A 136 -28.84 -12.95 38.67
C LEU A 136 -28.82 -14.01 39.79
N THR A 137 -27.64 -14.48 40.18
CA THR A 137 -27.49 -15.44 41.30
C THR A 137 -27.40 -14.76 42.67
N GLU A 138 -26.99 -13.50 42.74
CA GLU A 138 -26.77 -12.73 43.96
C GLU A 138 -27.61 -11.44 43.96
N PRO A 139 -28.83 -11.46 44.53
CA PRO A 139 -29.76 -10.32 44.47
C PRO A 139 -29.23 -9.01 45.06
N ALA A 140 -28.19 -9.07 45.90
CA ALA A 140 -27.55 -7.89 46.50
C ALA A 140 -26.87 -6.97 45.47
N HIS A 141 -26.46 -7.53 44.32
CA HIS A 141 -25.74 -6.82 43.27
C HIS A 141 -26.60 -6.56 42.01
N LEU A 142 -27.88 -6.92 42.03
CA LEU A 142 -28.74 -6.89 40.85
C LEU A 142 -28.99 -5.46 40.32
N ASP A 143 -28.41 -5.16 39.17
CA ASP A 143 -28.73 -3.98 38.34
C ASP A 143 -29.65 -4.41 37.18
N ILE A 144 -30.96 -4.14 37.33
CA ILE A 144 -31.98 -4.55 36.36
C ILE A 144 -31.75 -3.93 34.97
N PRO A 145 -31.52 -2.61 34.83
CA PRO A 145 -31.15 -2.01 33.55
C PRO A 145 -29.98 -2.72 32.86
N PHE A 146 -28.87 -2.93 33.58
CA PHE A 146 -27.68 -3.57 33.01
C PHE A 146 -27.96 -4.98 32.48
N VAL A 147 -28.62 -5.82 33.28
CA VAL A 147 -28.94 -7.21 32.87
C VAL A 147 -29.87 -7.24 31.65
N LYS A 148 -30.83 -6.31 31.59
CA LYS A 148 -31.73 -6.18 30.42
C LYS A 148 -30.97 -5.81 29.17
N ASP A 149 -30.07 -4.83 29.26
CA ASP A 149 -29.29 -4.38 28.11
C ASP A 149 -28.37 -5.49 27.61
N TRP A 150 -27.70 -6.20 28.51
CA TRP A 150 -26.85 -7.34 28.14
C TRP A 150 -27.64 -8.44 27.42
N LEU A 151 -28.79 -8.84 27.97
CA LEU A 151 -29.65 -9.86 27.35
C LEU A 151 -30.24 -9.40 26.02
N ALA A 152 -30.60 -8.11 25.89
CA ALA A 152 -31.10 -7.54 24.65
C ALA A 152 -30.04 -7.62 23.54
N HIS A 153 -28.79 -7.24 23.82
CA HIS A 153 -27.68 -7.35 22.86
C HIS A 153 -27.43 -8.82 22.46
N TRP A 154 -27.45 -9.73 23.44
CA TRP A 154 -27.28 -11.16 23.17
C TRP A 154 -28.39 -11.71 22.25
N TRP A 155 -29.66 -11.40 22.55
CA TRP A 155 -30.79 -11.83 21.72
C TRP A 155 -30.81 -11.16 20.35
N ALA A 156 -30.38 -9.90 20.22
CA ALA A 156 -30.23 -9.24 18.93
C ALA A 156 -29.24 -9.99 18.03
N LYS A 157 -28.10 -10.45 18.59
CA LYS A 157 -27.12 -11.26 17.88
C LYS A 157 -27.65 -12.65 17.52
N ARG A 158 -28.45 -13.26 18.40
CA ARG A 158 -29.05 -14.59 18.20
C ARG A 158 -30.20 -14.60 17.18
N TYR A 159 -30.94 -13.48 17.09
CA TYR A 159 -32.15 -13.30 16.28
C TYR A 159 -32.07 -11.99 15.45
N PRO A 160 -31.09 -11.83 14.54
CA PRO A 160 -30.80 -10.56 13.87
C PRO A 160 -31.93 -10.00 12.97
N HIS A 161 -32.92 -10.83 12.62
CA HIS A 161 -34.04 -10.46 11.76
C HIS A 161 -35.43 -10.76 12.37
N ASP A 162 -35.50 -11.09 13.66
CA ASP A 162 -36.77 -11.35 14.35
C ASP A 162 -36.92 -10.45 15.58
N LEU A 163 -37.30 -9.19 15.33
CA LEU A 163 -37.60 -8.21 16.38
C LEU A 163 -38.72 -8.68 17.31
N ASN A 164 -39.67 -9.47 16.79
CA ASN A 164 -40.77 -9.96 17.61
C ASN A 164 -40.27 -11.01 18.61
N ALA A 165 -39.35 -11.91 18.22
CA ALA A 165 -38.72 -12.85 19.15
C ALA A 165 -37.92 -12.14 20.24
N GLN A 166 -37.16 -11.10 19.88
CA GLN A 166 -36.42 -10.27 20.85
C GLN A 166 -37.37 -9.63 21.87
N GLN A 167 -38.48 -9.04 21.42
CA GLN A 167 -39.49 -8.46 22.30
C GLN A 167 -40.19 -9.49 23.18
N ARG A 168 -40.51 -10.68 22.64
CA ARG A 168 -41.11 -11.79 23.41
C ARG A 168 -40.18 -12.24 24.54
N MET A 169 -38.90 -12.47 24.25
CA MET A 169 -37.89 -12.84 25.25
C MET A 169 -37.77 -11.78 26.35
N MET A 170 -37.66 -10.50 25.97
CA MET A 170 -37.60 -9.40 26.94
C MET A 170 -38.87 -9.31 27.80
N LYS A 171 -40.04 -9.60 27.22
CA LYS A 171 -41.32 -9.62 27.94
C LYS A 171 -41.39 -10.77 28.96
N HIS A 172 -40.86 -11.95 28.63
CA HIS A 172 -40.75 -13.06 29.59
C HIS A 172 -39.76 -12.74 30.72
N PHE A 173 -38.62 -12.11 30.40
CA PHE A 173 -37.68 -11.65 31.42
C PHE A 173 -38.28 -10.60 32.35
N ASN A 174 -39.04 -9.65 31.82
CA ASN A 174 -39.80 -8.70 32.64
C ASN A 174 -40.82 -9.39 33.56
N ALA A 175 -41.48 -10.44 33.09
CA ALA A 175 -42.42 -11.21 33.90
C ALA A 175 -41.70 -11.99 35.02
N LEU A 176 -40.54 -12.58 34.73
CA LEU A 176 -39.67 -13.22 35.73
C LEU A 176 -39.24 -12.22 36.82
N LEU A 177 -38.84 -11.01 36.42
CA LEU A 177 -38.47 -9.96 37.37
C LEU A 177 -39.65 -9.50 38.26
N GLN A 178 -40.90 -9.68 37.82
CA GLN A 178 -42.08 -9.35 38.61
C GLN A 178 -42.48 -10.48 39.58
N SER A 179 -42.03 -11.72 39.37
CA SER A 179 -42.49 -12.90 40.11
C SER A 179 -41.57 -13.39 41.24
N HIS A 180 -40.44 -12.73 41.53
CA HIS A 180 -39.38 -13.13 42.49
C HIS A 180 -39.88 -13.95 43.71
N PRO A 181 -39.64 -15.28 43.70
CA PRO A 181 -38.44 -15.82 44.37
C PRO A 181 -37.94 -17.15 43.73
N ALA A 182 -37.69 -17.19 42.42
CA ALA A 182 -37.09 -18.39 41.82
C ALA A 182 -35.61 -18.52 42.29
N PRO A 183 -35.21 -19.64 42.92
CA PRO A 183 -33.81 -19.85 43.26
C PRO A 183 -33.00 -20.03 41.97
N TRP A 184 -32.07 -19.12 41.72
CA TRP A 184 -31.16 -19.21 40.58
C TRP A 184 -30.05 -20.24 40.89
N PRO A 185 -29.79 -21.21 40.01
CA PRO A 185 -28.67 -22.13 40.20
C PRO A 185 -27.34 -21.38 40.10
N ILE A 186 -26.41 -21.66 41.01
CA ILE A 186 -25.04 -21.11 40.98
C ILE A 186 -24.01 -22.23 40.78
N ASP A 187 -23.20 -22.11 39.73
CA ASP A 187 -22.06 -22.99 39.44
C ASP A 187 -20.78 -22.36 39.99
N TYR A 188 -20.48 -22.64 41.26
CA TYR A 188 -19.28 -22.12 41.92
C TYR A 188 -17.97 -22.52 41.22
N ALA A 189 -17.92 -23.68 40.55
CA ALA A 189 -16.72 -24.10 39.83
C ALA A 189 -16.49 -23.23 38.59
N LEU A 190 -17.56 -22.90 37.86
CA LEU A 190 -17.51 -22.00 36.72
C LEU A 190 -17.15 -20.57 37.14
N VAL A 191 -17.76 -20.05 38.21
CA VAL A 191 -17.44 -18.72 38.76
C VAL A 191 -15.96 -18.64 39.13
N ASN A 192 -15.45 -19.61 39.89
CA ASN A 192 -14.05 -19.64 40.29
C ASN A 192 -13.11 -19.72 39.08
N ALA A 193 -13.46 -20.51 38.05
CA ALA A 193 -12.66 -20.60 36.83
C ALA A 193 -12.66 -19.27 36.05
N ALA A 194 -13.81 -18.62 35.93
CA ALA A 194 -13.95 -17.31 35.28
C ALA A 194 -13.18 -16.22 36.03
N GLN A 195 -13.30 -16.16 37.36
CA GLN A 195 -12.56 -15.21 38.21
C GLN A 195 -11.05 -15.46 38.14
N ALA A 196 -10.61 -16.71 38.16
CA ALA A 196 -9.19 -17.06 38.02
C ALA A 196 -8.63 -16.64 36.65
N GLU A 197 -9.44 -16.67 35.59
CA GLU A 197 -9.03 -16.18 34.27
C GLU A 197 -8.98 -14.65 34.21
N LEU A 198 -9.99 -13.96 34.76
CA LEU A 198 -10.02 -12.49 34.84
C LEU A 198 -8.83 -11.94 35.64
N LYS A 199 -8.46 -12.60 36.75
CA LYS A 199 -7.30 -12.20 37.60
C LYS A 199 -5.95 -12.28 36.91
N LYS A 200 -5.84 -12.98 35.77
CA LYS A 200 -4.60 -13.01 34.98
C LYS A 200 -4.36 -11.72 34.20
N ARG A 201 -5.35 -10.83 34.12
CA ARG A 201 -5.31 -9.61 33.33
C ARG A 201 -5.37 -8.36 34.22
N PRO A 202 -4.59 -7.32 33.91
CA PRO A 202 -4.75 -6.02 34.54
C PRO A 202 -6.15 -5.45 34.31
N LEU A 203 -6.74 -4.82 35.33
CA LEU A 203 -8.06 -4.17 35.27
C LEU A 203 -8.14 -3.11 34.13
N VAL A 204 -7.01 -2.46 33.84
CA VAL A 204 -6.86 -1.51 32.73
C VAL A 204 -7.10 -2.16 31.36
N GLU A 205 -6.70 -3.41 31.15
CA GLU A 205 -6.92 -4.09 29.86
C GLU A 205 -8.40 -4.42 29.65
N ILE A 206 -9.09 -4.83 30.71
CA ILE A 206 -10.54 -5.10 30.69
C ILE A 206 -11.29 -3.81 30.39
N ALA A 207 -10.96 -2.73 31.11
CA ALA A 207 -11.56 -1.43 30.90
C ALA A 207 -11.27 -0.85 29.52
N PHE A 208 -10.06 -1.05 28.98
CA PHE A 208 -9.75 -0.60 27.65
C PHE A 208 -10.48 -1.40 26.56
N ALA A 209 -10.66 -2.72 26.74
CA ALA A 209 -11.44 -3.55 25.83
C ALA A 209 -12.92 -3.14 25.79
N GLU A 210 -13.49 -2.75 26.93
CA GLU A 210 -14.86 -2.22 26.99
C GLU A 210 -14.98 -0.91 26.21
N LEU A 211 -14.01 0.00 26.41
CA LEU A 211 -13.95 1.24 25.63
C LEU A 211 -13.84 0.94 24.13
N GLN A 212 -13.06 -0.06 23.71
CA GLN A 212 -12.93 -0.42 22.30
C GLN A 212 -14.24 -0.97 21.71
N SER A 213 -14.95 -1.82 22.46
CA SER A 213 -16.18 -2.46 21.98
C SER A 213 -17.29 -1.46 21.67
N GLU A 214 -17.40 -0.35 22.40
CA GLU A 214 -18.43 0.67 22.18
C GLU A 214 -18.24 1.43 20.85
N TYR A 215 -17.00 1.50 20.37
CA TYR A 215 -16.65 2.17 19.13
C TYR A 215 -16.37 1.20 17.98
N ASP A 216 -16.63 -0.10 18.16
CA ASP A 216 -16.40 -1.11 17.12
C ASP A 216 -17.31 -0.88 15.90
N GLY A 217 -16.74 -1.01 14.71
CA GLY A 217 -17.42 -0.72 13.44
C GLY A 217 -17.74 0.76 13.18
N LEU A 218 -17.48 1.68 14.12
CA LEU A 218 -17.65 3.12 13.92
C LEU A 218 -16.38 3.72 13.30
N SER A 219 -16.56 4.38 12.16
CA SER A 219 -15.51 5.17 11.52
C SER A 219 -15.88 6.64 11.59
N ALA A 220 -14.91 7.49 11.93
CA ALA A 220 -15.09 8.93 11.76
C ALA A 220 -14.65 9.31 10.34
N PRO A 221 -15.34 10.24 9.65
CA PRO A 221 -14.78 10.82 8.44
C PRO A 221 -13.41 11.38 8.80
N SER A 222 -12.36 10.86 8.17
CA SER A 222 -11.08 11.54 8.15
C SER A 222 -11.35 12.88 7.47
N TRP A 223 -11.19 13.99 8.21
CA TRP A 223 -11.24 15.38 7.71
C TRP A 223 -12.52 15.77 6.94
N GLU A 224 -13.46 16.49 7.59
CA GLU A 224 -14.55 17.21 6.89
C GLU A 224 -14.06 18.52 6.19
N GLY A 225 -12.77 18.62 5.89
CA GLY A 225 -12.20 19.71 5.11
C GLY A 225 -12.35 19.49 3.61
N GLU A 226 -12.23 20.57 2.82
CA GLU A 226 -12.03 20.44 1.37
C GLU A 226 -10.96 19.38 1.07
N LYS A 227 -11.16 18.57 0.02
CA LYS A 227 -10.10 17.70 -0.50
C LYS A 227 -8.80 18.49 -0.53
N ILE A 228 -7.82 18.06 0.25
CA ILE A 228 -6.45 18.54 0.08
C ILE A 228 -6.03 17.95 -1.27
N ASN A 229 -6.31 18.67 -2.36
CA ASN A 229 -6.20 18.13 -3.72
C ASN A 229 -4.78 17.65 -4.05
N ASP A 230 -3.80 18.08 -3.26
CA ASP A 230 -2.37 17.79 -3.42
C ASP A 230 -1.85 16.67 -2.49
N LEU A 231 -2.67 16.16 -1.55
CA LEU A 231 -2.34 15.03 -0.67
C LEU A 231 -3.39 13.93 -0.77
N ASN A 232 -2.93 12.68 -0.81
CA ASN A 232 -3.83 11.56 -0.57
C ASN A 232 -4.07 11.37 0.94
N THR A 233 -5.24 11.76 1.41
CA THR A 233 -5.65 11.70 2.83
C THR A 233 -6.73 10.64 3.11
N SER A 234 -6.90 9.65 2.23
CA SER A 234 -7.99 8.65 2.28
C SER A 234 -7.93 7.62 3.43
N ALA A 235 -7.09 7.84 4.45
CA ALA A 235 -6.91 6.92 5.56
C ALA A 235 -8.11 6.93 6.51
N ASN A 236 -8.73 5.76 6.73
CA ASN A 236 -9.83 5.62 7.69
C ASN A 236 -9.31 5.69 9.13
N VAL A 237 -9.96 6.50 9.97
CA VAL A 237 -9.66 6.60 11.41
C VAL A 237 -10.85 6.05 12.20
N PRO A 238 -10.66 4.98 13.01
CA PRO A 238 -11.70 4.50 13.89
C PRO A 238 -12.23 5.63 14.76
N ALA A 239 -13.54 5.70 14.99
CA ALA A 239 -14.15 6.78 15.76
C ALA A 239 -13.55 6.91 17.17
N LEU A 240 -13.11 5.79 17.75
CA LEU A 240 -12.36 5.72 19.02
C LEU A 240 -11.13 6.63 19.05
N TYR A 241 -10.47 6.83 17.91
CA TYR A 241 -9.23 7.61 17.81
C TYR A 241 -9.43 8.90 17.01
N SER A 242 -10.67 9.33 16.75
CA SER A 242 -10.89 10.58 16.01
C SER A 242 -10.60 11.80 16.89
N THR A 243 -10.18 12.90 16.24
CA THR A 243 -9.96 14.18 16.93
C THR A 243 -11.25 14.69 17.60
N ASP A 244 -12.40 14.44 16.98
CA ASP A 244 -13.71 14.88 17.50
C ASP A 244 -14.10 14.18 18.80
N HIS A 245 -13.81 12.88 18.92
CA HIS A 245 -14.15 12.11 20.11
C HIS A 245 -13.06 12.18 21.18
N PHE A 246 -11.82 12.55 20.84
CA PHE A 246 -10.69 12.51 21.75
C PHE A 246 -10.95 13.21 23.09
N LYS A 247 -11.37 14.49 23.08
CA LYS A 247 -11.62 15.25 24.33
C LYS A 247 -12.67 14.61 25.22
N TYR A 248 -13.76 14.13 24.60
CA TYR A 248 -14.85 13.49 25.33
C TYR A 248 -14.40 12.15 25.91
N ILE A 249 -13.74 11.31 25.11
CA ILE A 249 -13.24 10.02 25.56
C ILE A 249 -12.23 10.20 26.71
N TYR A 250 -11.23 11.05 26.50
CA TYR A 250 -10.12 11.24 27.43
C TYR A 250 -10.54 11.87 28.76
N ASN A 251 -11.39 12.91 28.73
CA ASN A 251 -11.75 13.68 29.92
C ASN A 251 -13.08 13.27 30.58
N VAL A 252 -13.97 12.58 29.86
CA VAL A 252 -15.31 12.24 30.37
C VAL A 252 -15.52 10.74 30.40
N LYS A 253 -15.34 10.04 29.27
CA LYS A 253 -15.66 8.61 29.18
C LYS A 253 -14.71 7.73 29.98
N ILE A 254 -13.40 7.96 29.89
CA ILE A 254 -12.41 7.15 30.63
C ILE A 254 -12.60 7.27 32.15
N PRO A 255 -12.71 8.47 32.76
CA PRO A 255 -13.00 8.59 34.18
C PRO A 255 -14.33 7.93 34.60
N TYR A 256 -15.37 8.06 33.76
CA TYR A 256 -16.64 7.37 34.00
C TYR A 256 -16.47 5.85 33.97
N LEU A 257 -15.84 5.30 32.95
CA LEU A 257 -15.62 3.87 32.78
C LEU A 257 -14.77 3.28 33.92
N ALA A 258 -13.71 3.98 34.32
CA ALA A 258 -12.90 3.59 35.47
C ALA A 258 -13.75 3.51 36.76
N SER A 259 -14.68 4.45 36.94
CA SER A 259 -15.59 4.42 38.10
C SER A 259 -16.62 3.29 38.05
N VAL A 260 -17.09 2.90 36.85
CA VAL A 260 -18.05 1.78 36.69
C VAL A 260 -17.36 0.45 36.94
N ILE A 261 -16.14 0.29 36.41
CA ILE A 261 -15.38 -0.96 36.56
C ILE A 261 -14.84 -1.12 37.97
N GLU A 262 -14.43 -0.03 38.64
CA GLU A 262 -14.11 -0.07 40.06
C GLU A 262 -15.31 -0.56 40.87
N LYS A 263 -16.50 0.04 40.70
CA LYS A 263 -17.74 -0.40 41.37
C LYS A 263 -18.12 -1.85 41.08
N GLY A 264 -17.68 -2.41 39.95
CA GLY A 264 -17.90 -3.80 39.56
C GLY A 264 -16.80 -4.77 40.02
N ASN A 265 -15.78 -4.33 40.76
CA ASN A 265 -14.65 -5.17 41.17
C ASN A 265 -15.07 -6.41 42.00
N TRP A 266 -16.25 -6.39 42.63
CA TRP A 266 -16.85 -7.55 43.31
C TRP A 266 -16.96 -8.79 42.40
N VAL A 267 -17.09 -8.60 41.08
CA VAL A 267 -17.14 -9.67 40.06
C VAL A 267 -15.87 -10.53 40.07
N MET A 268 -14.72 -9.98 40.49
CA MET A 268 -13.45 -10.71 40.57
C MET A 268 -13.26 -11.49 41.88
N GLY A 269 -14.19 -11.42 42.83
CA GLY A 269 -14.11 -12.19 44.08
C GLY A 269 -13.04 -11.67 45.06
N GLU A 270 -12.88 -10.35 45.17
CA GLU A 270 -12.14 -9.72 46.28
C GLU A 270 -13.11 -9.41 47.44
N ASN A 271 -12.75 -9.89 48.64
CA ASN A 271 -13.47 -10.01 49.92
C ASN A 271 -14.62 -9.03 50.30
N GLU A 272 -15.53 -9.59 51.11
CA GLU A 272 -16.86 -9.16 51.61
C GLU A 272 -16.96 -7.83 52.42
N GLU A 273 -16.00 -6.91 52.35
CA GLU A 273 -16.14 -5.54 52.88
C GLU A 273 -15.71 -4.51 51.83
N TYR A 274 -16.49 -4.41 50.75
CA TYR A 274 -16.24 -3.46 49.67
C TYR A 274 -16.68 -2.05 50.06
N PHE A 275 -15.72 -1.15 50.26
CA PHE A 275 -15.94 0.29 50.28
C PHE A 275 -15.45 0.89 48.96
N PRO A 276 -16.26 1.69 48.24
CA PRO A 276 -15.81 2.41 47.06
C PRO A 276 -14.51 3.17 47.37
N ASN A 277 -13.44 2.87 46.65
CA ASN A 277 -12.14 3.50 46.84
C ASN A 277 -11.88 4.48 45.68
N ALA A 278 -12.12 5.76 45.96
CA ALA A 278 -11.86 6.85 45.02
C ALA A 278 -10.39 6.87 44.52
N GLU A 279 -9.44 6.37 45.31
CA GLU A 279 -8.03 6.27 44.93
C GLU A 279 -7.81 5.21 43.82
N ILE A 280 -8.47 4.05 43.91
CA ILE A 280 -8.37 2.99 42.89
C ILE A 280 -8.97 3.46 41.57
N ALA A 281 -10.16 4.08 41.60
CA ALA A 281 -10.80 4.63 40.40
C ALA A 281 -9.93 5.72 39.76
N HIS A 282 -9.26 6.55 40.56
CA HIS A 282 -8.33 7.57 40.08
C HIS A 282 -7.07 6.95 39.45
N THR A 283 -6.44 5.96 40.09
CA THR A 283 -5.28 5.26 39.53
C THR A 283 -5.64 4.54 38.23
N LEU A 284 -6.79 3.86 38.17
CA LEU A 284 -7.28 3.21 36.96
C LEU A 284 -7.55 4.22 35.84
N THR A 285 -8.11 5.39 36.17
CA THR A 285 -8.30 6.50 35.22
C THR A 285 -6.96 6.92 34.60
N GLN A 286 -5.92 7.12 35.41
CA GLN A 286 -4.58 7.50 34.92
C GLN A 286 -3.96 6.41 34.03
N GLN A 287 -4.07 5.15 34.43
CA GLN A 287 -3.57 4.02 33.63
C GLN A 287 -4.30 3.89 32.29
N LEU A 288 -5.63 4.04 32.28
CA LEU A 288 -6.44 4.02 31.05
C LEU A 288 -6.14 5.20 30.15
N GLN A 289 -5.97 6.40 30.70
CA GLN A 289 -5.58 7.58 29.94
C GLN A 289 -4.22 7.39 29.27
N ALA A 290 -3.24 6.83 29.98
CA ALA A 290 -1.92 6.52 29.43
C ALA A 290 -2.00 5.46 28.31
N ALA A 291 -2.75 4.38 28.52
CA ALA A 291 -2.96 3.33 27.51
C ALA A 291 -3.67 3.88 26.27
N TYR A 292 -4.74 4.64 26.45
CA TYR A 292 -5.49 5.28 25.36
C TYR A 292 -4.62 6.24 24.56
N LEU A 293 -3.83 7.09 25.22
CA LEU A 293 -2.88 7.98 24.54
C LEU A 293 -1.87 7.22 23.70
N GLN A 294 -1.31 6.13 24.22
CA GLN A 294 -0.37 5.30 23.48
C GLN A 294 -0.99 4.75 22.18
N HIS A 295 -2.21 4.21 22.26
CA HIS A 295 -2.94 3.72 21.09
C HIS A 295 -3.33 4.83 20.12
N TYR A 296 -3.78 5.98 20.64
CA TYR A 296 -4.11 7.17 19.84
C TYR A 296 -2.90 7.68 19.05
N ILE A 297 -1.75 7.84 19.72
CA ILE A 297 -0.48 8.27 19.09
C ILE A 297 -0.06 7.27 18.02
N ALA A 298 -0.14 5.96 18.31
CA ALA A 298 0.21 4.91 17.34
C ALA A 298 -0.68 4.95 16.10
N GLN A 299 -2.00 5.10 16.29
CA GLN A 299 -2.96 5.19 15.20
C GLN A 299 -2.68 6.41 14.32
N TRP A 300 -2.53 7.60 14.91
CA TRP A 300 -2.26 8.82 14.15
C TRP A 300 -0.88 8.83 13.50
N THR A 301 0.14 8.28 14.16
CA THR A 301 1.46 8.09 13.53
C THR A 301 1.35 7.19 12.29
N SER A 302 0.51 6.15 12.33
CA SER A 302 0.26 5.29 11.17
C SER A 302 -0.50 6.02 10.05
N VAL A 303 -1.54 6.79 10.40
CA VAL A 303 -2.35 7.54 9.43
C VAL A 303 -1.52 8.63 8.75
N LEU A 304 -0.74 9.39 9.50
CA LEU A 304 0.13 10.46 8.98
C LEU A 304 1.20 9.93 8.02
N LYS A 305 1.70 8.71 8.23
CA LYS A 305 2.64 8.06 7.29
C LYS A 305 2.00 7.70 5.94
N GLN A 306 0.68 7.56 5.88
CA GLN A 306 -0.05 7.27 4.64
C GLN A 306 -0.37 8.54 3.85
N TRP A 307 -0.15 9.72 4.42
CA TRP A 307 -0.31 10.99 3.72
C TRP A 307 0.89 11.18 2.80
N ILE A 308 0.67 10.93 1.52
CA ILE A 308 1.70 11.00 0.49
C ILE A 308 1.32 12.12 -0.48
N LEU A 309 2.31 12.91 -0.89
CA LEU A 309 2.18 13.91 -1.95
C LEU A 309 1.88 13.24 -3.28
N ILE A 310 0.95 13.80 -4.05
CA ILE A 310 0.63 13.29 -5.38
C ILE A 310 1.80 13.62 -6.31
N PRO A 311 2.48 12.63 -6.92
CA PRO A 311 3.67 12.89 -7.72
C PRO A 311 3.41 13.89 -8.87
N PRO A 312 4.32 14.85 -9.12
CA PRO A 312 4.12 15.91 -10.08
C PRO A 312 4.50 15.41 -11.48
N ASN A 313 3.77 15.89 -12.50
CA ASN A 313 4.06 15.55 -13.90
C ASN A 313 4.98 16.56 -14.58
N THR A 314 5.11 17.77 -14.03
CA THR A 314 5.91 18.85 -14.59
C THR A 314 6.65 19.60 -13.49
N LEU A 315 7.73 20.32 -13.84
CA LEU A 315 8.43 21.17 -12.88
C LEU A 315 7.53 22.27 -12.29
N ASN A 316 6.53 22.75 -13.04
CA ASN A 316 5.54 23.69 -12.52
C ASN A 316 4.62 23.05 -11.47
N ASP A 317 4.33 21.75 -11.58
CA ASP A 317 3.57 21.03 -10.57
C ASP A 317 4.43 20.73 -9.33
N ALA A 318 5.70 20.38 -9.50
CA ALA A 318 6.65 20.24 -8.38
C ALA A 318 6.82 21.55 -7.59
N ILE A 319 6.79 22.70 -8.27
CA ILE A 319 6.77 24.01 -7.62
C ILE A 319 5.51 24.19 -6.75
N LYS A 320 4.34 23.68 -7.19
CA LYS A 320 3.12 23.72 -6.37
C LYS A 320 3.26 22.85 -5.12
N GLU A 321 3.90 21.69 -5.21
CA GLU A 321 4.19 20.85 -4.02
C GLU A 321 5.03 21.60 -2.99
N ILE A 322 6.05 22.33 -3.43
CA ILE A 322 6.85 23.19 -2.53
C ILE A 322 5.95 24.22 -1.83
N ASN A 323 5.00 24.82 -2.56
CA ASN A 323 4.08 25.80 -2.00
C ASN A 323 3.12 25.18 -0.97
N VAL A 324 2.73 23.91 -1.11
CA VAL A 324 1.89 23.21 -0.12
C VAL A 324 2.52 23.21 1.27
N LEU A 325 3.85 23.09 1.36
CA LEU A 325 4.58 23.15 2.62
C LEU A 325 5.06 24.56 2.98
N SER A 326 5.29 25.41 1.99
CA SER A 326 5.81 26.78 2.21
C SER A 326 4.71 27.77 2.64
N ASP A 327 3.44 27.53 2.27
CA ASP A 327 2.33 28.36 2.72
C ASP A 327 1.92 27.98 4.14
N GLU A 328 2.06 28.90 5.09
CA GLU A 328 1.69 28.70 6.50
C GLU A 328 0.19 28.42 6.70
N HIS A 329 -0.67 28.82 5.76
CA HIS A 329 -2.12 28.63 5.84
C HIS A 329 -2.60 27.40 5.06
N SER A 330 -1.68 26.61 4.51
CA SER A 330 -1.98 25.38 3.77
C SER A 330 -2.91 24.46 4.57
N PRO A 331 -3.91 23.82 3.92
CA PRO A 331 -4.78 22.83 4.56
C PRO A 331 -4.01 21.71 5.26
N VAL A 332 -2.80 21.40 4.80
CA VAL A 332 -1.91 20.40 5.39
C VAL A 332 -1.51 20.79 6.80
N TRP A 333 -1.08 22.04 7.01
CA TRP A 333 -0.68 22.52 8.33
C TRP A 333 -1.87 22.63 9.26
N GLN A 334 -3.03 23.06 8.76
CA GLN A 334 -4.26 23.09 9.54
C GLN A 334 -4.64 21.70 10.04
N ALA A 335 -4.56 20.69 9.18
CA ALA A 335 -4.87 19.31 9.52
C ALA A 335 -3.87 18.72 10.54
N LEU A 336 -2.56 18.97 10.37
CA LEU A 336 -1.56 18.55 11.35
C LEU A 336 -1.77 19.22 12.71
N ASN A 337 -2.11 20.51 12.72
CA ASN A 337 -2.35 21.25 13.96
C ASN A 337 -3.58 20.73 14.72
N LEU A 338 -4.63 20.29 14.02
CA LEU A 338 -5.80 19.64 14.65
C LEU A 338 -5.43 18.32 15.34
N VAL A 339 -4.59 17.48 14.72
CA VAL A 339 -4.18 16.19 15.32
C VAL A 339 -3.33 16.41 16.56
N VAL A 340 -2.43 17.39 16.49
CA VAL A 340 -1.36 17.54 17.47
C VAL A 340 -1.77 18.39 18.67
N ASN A 341 -2.64 19.39 18.51
CA ASN A 341 -3.13 20.21 19.63
C ASN A 341 -4.03 19.46 20.61
N GLU A 342 -4.57 18.31 20.20
CA GLU A 342 -5.43 17.49 21.03
C GLU A 342 -4.63 16.64 22.03
N VAL A 343 -3.36 16.34 21.74
CA VAL A 343 -2.55 15.42 22.55
C VAL A 343 -1.81 16.16 23.66
N PRO A 344 -1.90 15.72 24.94
CA PRO A 344 -1.09 16.27 26.02
C PRO A 344 0.42 16.18 25.72
N THR A 345 1.17 17.22 26.08
CA THR A 345 2.62 17.34 25.86
C THR A 345 3.40 16.30 26.66
N THR A 346 3.54 15.10 26.08
CA THR A 346 4.34 13.98 26.61
C THR A 346 5.43 13.66 25.59
N ASN A 347 6.62 13.21 26.03
CA ASN A 347 7.74 12.86 25.15
C ASN A 347 7.38 11.71 24.17
N ASN A 348 6.78 12.05 23.03
CA ASN A 348 6.33 11.09 22.02
C ASN A 348 6.56 11.65 20.59
N SER A 349 6.32 10.85 19.55
CA SER A 349 6.54 11.25 18.14
C SER A 349 5.70 12.45 17.69
N LEU A 350 4.51 12.65 18.27
CA LEU A 350 3.66 13.81 18.00
C LEU A 350 4.14 15.06 18.75
N HIS A 351 4.93 14.92 19.82
CA HIS A 351 5.50 16.06 20.53
C HIS A 351 6.56 16.79 19.71
N SER A 352 7.48 16.09 19.06
CA SER A 352 8.43 16.72 18.13
C SER A 352 7.71 17.42 16.97
N LEU A 353 6.59 16.87 16.52
CA LEU A 353 5.73 17.51 15.54
C LEU A 353 5.01 18.74 16.13
N HIS A 354 4.57 18.70 17.39
CA HIS A 354 3.97 19.84 18.09
C HIS A 354 4.94 21.01 18.22
N GLU A 355 6.16 20.74 18.71
CA GLU A 355 7.21 21.75 18.82
C GLU A 355 7.55 22.38 17.47
N PHE A 356 7.59 21.55 16.42
CA PHE A 356 7.79 22.01 15.06
C PHE A 356 6.65 22.90 14.54
N LEU A 357 5.39 22.50 14.75
CA LEU A 357 4.20 23.27 14.36
C LEU A 357 4.07 24.59 15.14
N ASN A 358 4.65 24.67 16.34
CA ASN A 358 4.80 25.91 17.10
C ASN A 358 5.90 26.85 16.54
N LYS A 359 6.36 26.61 15.30
CA LYS A 359 7.28 27.45 14.53
C LYS A 359 8.64 27.63 15.21
N ASN A 360 9.21 26.53 15.71
CA ASN A 360 10.57 26.49 16.24
C ASN A 360 11.64 26.86 15.19
N GLU A 361 12.92 26.89 15.59
CA GLU A 361 14.03 27.23 14.67
C GLU A 361 14.06 26.32 13.44
N THR A 362 13.83 25.01 13.60
CA THR A 362 13.80 24.03 12.50
C THR A 362 12.72 24.35 11.46
N TYR A 363 11.52 24.79 11.89
CA TYR A 363 10.46 25.23 10.99
C TYR A 363 10.90 26.44 10.15
N GLN A 364 11.55 27.43 10.77
CA GLN A 364 12.03 28.62 10.05
C GLN A 364 13.14 28.26 9.04
N THR A 365 14.04 27.35 9.41
CA THR A 365 15.06 26.83 8.51
C THR A 365 14.43 26.08 7.34
N MET A 366 13.36 25.30 7.57
CA MET A 366 12.59 24.65 6.50
C MET A 366 11.98 25.67 5.56
N GLN A 367 11.27 26.68 6.08
CA GLN A 367 10.64 27.70 5.25
C GLN A 367 11.65 28.43 4.35
N SER A 368 12.81 28.80 4.88
CA SER A 368 13.87 29.44 4.08
C SER A 368 14.49 28.48 3.05
N THR A 369 14.66 27.20 3.40
CA THR A 369 15.21 26.18 2.50
C THR A 369 14.26 25.87 1.35
N LEU A 370 12.96 25.69 1.64
CA LEU A 370 11.92 25.48 0.62
C LEU A 370 11.78 26.69 -0.29
N LYS A 371 11.89 27.92 0.24
CA LYS A 371 11.93 29.13 -0.57
C LYS A 371 13.13 29.16 -1.52
N ASN A 372 14.31 28.75 -1.07
CA ASN A 372 15.49 28.68 -1.93
C ASN A 372 15.32 27.60 -3.02
N LEU A 373 14.73 26.45 -2.69
CA LEU A 373 14.41 25.40 -3.65
C LEU A 373 13.36 25.87 -4.67
N TYR A 374 12.32 26.58 -4.23
CA TYR A 374 11.33 27.22 -5.10
C TYR A 374 12.01 28.15 -6.10
N LEU A 375 12.86 29.07 -5.63
CA LEU A 375 13.56 30.03 -6.48
C LEU A 375 14.48 29.30 -7.47
N TYR A 376 15.16 28.26 -7.01
CA TYR A 376 16.01 27.42 -7.86
C TYR A 376 15.24 26.79 -9.02
N LEU A 377 14.11 26.13 -8.76
CA LEU A 377 13.28 25.56 -9.82
C LEU A 377 12.62 26.62 -10.69
N GLN A 378 12.27 27.77 -10.12
CA GLN A 378 11.67 28.89 -10.84
C GLN A 378 12.62 29.44 -11.91
N THR A 379 13.94 29.43 -11.69
CA THR A 379 14.92 29.82 -12.73
C THR A 379 14.81 28.94 -13.99
N VAL A 380 14.45 27.67 -13.82
CA VAL A 380 14.28 26.72 -14.92
C VAL A 380 12.94 26.93 -15.62
N THR A 381 11.84 27.05 -14.86
CA THR A 381 10.49 27.13 -15.44
C THR A 381 10.17 28.47 -16.10
N THR A 382 10.89 29.53 -15.73
CA THR A 382 10.72 30.87 -16.32
C THR A 382 11.73 31.19 -17.43
N ALA A 383 12.70 30.30 -17.68
CA ALA A 383 13.69 30.49 -18.73
C ALA A 383 13.06 30.45 -20.14
N PRO A 384 13.59 31.19 -21.12
CA PRO A 384 13.12 31.13 -22.51
C PRO A 384 13.19 29.74 -23.13
N ASP A 385 14.19 28.94 -22.73
CA ASP A 385 14.34 27.53 -23.10
C ASP A 385 14.44 26.68 -21.83
N GLY A 386 13.29 26.37 -21.23
CA GLY A 386 13.22 25.63 -19.98
C GLY A 386 13.81 24.21 -20.07
N ILE A 387 13.80 23.58 -21.26
CA ILE A 387 14.37 22.24 -21.45
C ILE A 387 15.90 22.31 -21.42
N LYS A 388 16.50 23.25 -22.14
CA LYS A 388 17.94 23.49 -22.08
C LYS A 388 18.37 23.91 -20.68
N THR A 389 17.66 24.83 -20.03
CA THR A 389 18.02 25.27 -18.69
C THR A 389 17.90 24.13 -17.68
N ALA A 390 16.91 23.25 -17.79
CA ALA A 390 16.82 22.04 -16.97
C ALA A 390 18.04 21.13 -17.16
N TYR A 391 18.47 20.93 -18.42
CA TYR A 391 19.70 20.22 -18.74
C TYR A 391 20.94 20.87 -18.12
N ASP A 392 21.13 22.18 -18.29
CA ASP A 392 22.31 22.89 -17.75
C ASP A 392 22.35 22.77 -16.21
N THR A 393 21.20 22.94 -15.56
CA THR A 393 21.05 22.78 -14.11
C THR A 393 21.40 21.37 -13.65
N ALA A 394 20.88 20.33 -14.32
CA ALA A 394 21.16 18.95 -13.97
C ALA A 394 22.61 18.54 -14.27
N ALA A 395 23.17 19.03 -15.38
CA ALA A 395 24.57 18.78 -15.74
C ALA A 395 25.53 19.37 -14.71
N ASN A 396 25.32 20.63 -14.29
CA ASN A 396 26.12 21.26 -13.25
C ASN A 396 26.05 20.47 -11.94
N ARG A 397 24.83 20.10 -11.51
CA ARG A 397 24.59 19.29 -10.31
C ARG A 397 25.28 17.92 -10.35
N MET A 398 25.29 17.24 -11.51
CA MET A 398 25.97 15.95 -11.67
C MET A 398 27.50 16.07 -11.72
N GLN A 399 28.03 17.23 -12.11
CA GLN A 399 29.47 17.47 -12.15
C GLN A 399 30.05 17.76 -10.76
N ASP A 400 29.33 18.52 -9.94
CA ASP A 400 29.76 18.89 -8.59
C ASP A 400 29.26 17.92 -7.51
N ASN A 401 28.60 16.83 -7.89
CA ASN A 401 27.95 15.86 -7.00
C ASN A 401 26.97 16.53 -6.01
N GLY A 402 26.29 17.59 -6.46
CA GLY A 402 25.35 18.33 -5.65
C GLY A 402 25.95 19.27 -4.63
N ALA A 403 27.19 19.69 -4.82
CA ALA A 403 27.86 20.55 -3.87
C ALA A 403 27.16 21.93 -3.76
N ASN A 404 26.61 22.22 -2.58
CA ASN A 404 26.05 23.52 -2.20
C ASN A 404 24.82 23.99 -3.00
N ASP A 405 23.94 23.07 -3.42
CA ASP A 405 22.68 23.45 -4.06
C ASP A 405 21.46 23.36 -3.11
N PRO A 406 20.34 24.02 -3.47
CA PRO A 406 19.12 24.01 -2.64
C PRO A 406 18.47 22.63 -2.49
N MET A 407 18.68 21.70 -3.43
CA MET A 407 18.16 20.33 -3.35
C MET A 407 18.88 19.55 -2.25
N THR A 408 20.20 19.60 -2.22
CA THR A 408 21.05 18.94 -1.24
C THR A 408 20.85 19.56 0.15
N ALA A 409 20.68 20.88 0.22
CA ALA A 409 20.31 21.56 1.46
C ALA A 409 18.96 21.07 2.00
N ALA A 410 17.95 20.92 1.14
CA ALA A 410 16.63 20.40 1.52
C ALA A 410 16.69 18.93 1.97
N LEU A 411 17.46 18.07 1.29
CA LEU A 411 17.68 16.68 1.72
C LEU A 411 18.44 16.57 3.04
N THR A 412 19.42 17.44 3.27
CA THR A 412 20.15 17.47 4.54
C THR A 412 19.24 17.92 5.68
N LEU A 413 18.41 18.94 5.44
CA LEU A 413 17.45 19.41 6.42
C LEU A 413 16.37 18.36 6.72
N SER A 414 15.92 17.59 5.71
CA SER A 414 14.85 16.61 5.89
C SER A 414 15.18 15.57 6.96
N GLN A 415 16.47 15.24 7.15
CA GLN A 415 16.95 14.34 8.21
C GLN A 415 16.67 14.84 9.64
N GLN A 416 16.43 16.14 9.81
CA GLN A 416 16.17 16.79 11.09
C GLN A 416 14.67 17.09 11.32
N LEU A 417 13.83 16.87 10.30
CA LEU A 417 12.40 17.17 10.38
C LEU A 417 11.63 16.02 11.06
N PRO A 418 10.54 16.33 11.78
CA PRO A 418 9.67 15.29 12.33
C PRO A 418 8.88 14.59 11.21
N VAL A 419 8.52 13.33 11.46
CA VAL A 419 7.59 12.58 10.59
C VAL A 419 6.19 13.21 10.70
N PRO A 420 5.46 13.43 9.59
CA PRO A 420 5.76 13.03 8.20
C PRO A 420 6.47 14.09 7.34
N VAL A 421 6.79 15.25 7.88
CA VAL A 421 7.34 16.40 7.13
C VAL A 421 8.68 16.05 6.47
N ASN A 422 9.51 15.24 7.12
CA ASN A 422 10.77 14.73 6.55
C ASN A 422 10.58 14.00 5.21
N GLU A 423 9.57 13.12 5.13
CA GLU A 423 9.28 12.33 3.93
C GLU A 423 8.75 13.22 2.82
N TRP A 424 7.91 14.20 3.15
CA TRP A 424 7.38 15.15 2.16
C TRP A 424 8.49 16.00 1.54
N VAL A 425 9.39 16.58 2.35
CA VAL A 425 10.52 17.35 1.81
C VAL A 425 11.44 16.48 0.95
N THR A 426 11.71 15.25 1.39
CA THR A 426 12.52 14.29 0.62
C THR A 426 11.85 13.95 -0.72
N THR A 427 10.54 13.69 -0.70
CA THR A 427 9.75 13.37 -1.89
C THR A 427 9.72 14.53 -2.87
N ILE A 428 9.53 15.77 -2.41
CA ILE A 428 9.55 16.98 -3.25
C ILE A 428 10.89 17.11 -3.97
N VAL A 429 12.01 16.90 -3.27
CA VAL A 429 13.34 16.98 -3.88
C VAL A 429 13.53 15.87 -4.90
N GLN A 430 13.19 14.63 -4.56
CA GLN A 430 13.29 13.48 -5.48
C GLN A 430 12.46 13.68 -6.75
N ASN A 431 11.20 14.11 -6.60
CA ASN A 431 10.32 14.42 -7.71
C ASN A 431 10.89 15.54 -8.60
N SER A 432 11.37 16.61 -7.98
CA SER A 432 11.99 17.74 -8.69
C SER A 432 13.24 17.31 -9.45
N TRP A 433 14.07 16.47 -8.82
CA TRP A 433 15.31 15.98 -9.43
C TRP A 433 15.03 15.07 -10.62
N LYS A 434 14.11 14.13 -10.47
CA LYS A 434 13.64 13.25 -11.53
C LYS A 434 13.10 14.02 -12.73
N LEU A 435 12.29 15.05 -12.51
CA LEU A 435 11.76 15.91 -13.58
C LEU A 435 12.86 16.70 -14.30
N LEU A 436 13.88 17.20 -13.59
CA LEU A 436 15.04 17.83 -14.21
C LEU A 436 15.80 16.84 -15.11
N LEU A 437 16.00 15.60 -14.65
CA LEU A 437 16.65 14.56 -15.44
C LEU A 437 15.82 14.15 -16.66
N GLN A 438 14.49 14.05 -16.54
CA GLN A 438 13.61 13.76 -17.67
C GLN A 438 13.69 14.86 -18.75
N ASN A 439 13.65 16.13 -18.36
CA ASN A 439 13.87 17.25 -19.29
C ASN A 439 15.27 17.22 -19.89
N SER A 440 16.28 16.81 -19.12
CA SER A 440 17.66 16.64 -19.61
C SER A 440 17.75 15.59 -20.70
N VAL A 441 17.06 14.45 -20.54
CA VAL A 441 16.98 13.40 -21.58
C VAL A 441 16.29 13.92 -22.84
N GLN A 442 15.26 14.74 -22.71
CA GLN A 442 14.61 15.40 -23.86
C GLN A 442 15.59 16.33 -24.60
N TYR A 443 16.38 17.13 -23.87
CA TYR A 443 17.41 17.98 -24.47
C TYR A 443 18.49 17.15 -25.17
N LEU A 444 19.01 16.11 -24.51
CA LEU A 444 20.01 15.19 -25.06
C LEU A 444 19.52 14.53 -26.36
N ASN A 445 18.27 14.10 -26.40
CA ASN A 445 17.66 13.53 -27.60
C ASN A 445 17.53 14.54 -28.75
N THR A 446 17.22 15.79 -28.43
CA THR A 446 17.20 16.88 -29.40
C THR A 446 18.59 17.14 -29.97
N MET A 447 19.61 17.24 -29.10
CA MET A 447 20.99 17.44 -29.51
C MET A 447 21.54 16.24 -30.30
N TRP A 448 21.16 15.01 -29.95
CA TRP A 448 21.53 13.80 -30.70
C TRP A 448 20.97 13.84 -32.12
N ALA A 449 19.69 14.20 -32.26
CA ALA A 449 19.02 14.30 -33.54
C ALA A 449 19.61 15.39 -34.45
N ILE A 450 20.11 16.49 -33.88
CA ILE A 450 20.71 17.61 -34.62
C ILE A 450 22.17 17.31 -34.96
N ASN A 451 22.97 16.86 -33.99
CA ASN A 451 24.43 16.85 -34.10
C ASN A 451 25.01 15.52 -34.57
N VAL A 452 24.31 14.39 -34.40
CA VAL A 452 24.87 13.06 -34.69
C VAL A 452 24.15 12.35 -35.82
N LEU A 453 22.82 12.30 -35.78
CA LEU A 453 22.04 11.53 -36.75
C LEU A 453 22.23 11.96 -38.23
N PRO A 454 22.29 13.26 -38.57
CA PRO A 454 22.43 13.67 -39.97
C PRO A 454 23.73 13.16 -40.60
N GLU A 455 24.84 13.26 -39.87
CA GLU A 455 26.13 12.73 -40.33
C GLU A 455 26.14 11.21 -40.39
N TYR A 456 25.59 10.54 -39.37
CA TYR A 456 25.48 9.08 -39.38
C TYR A 456 24.72 8.58 -40.62
N HIS A 457 23.56 9.17 -40.93
CA HIS A 457 22.74 8.76 -42.07
C HIS A 457 23.40 9.06 -43.41
N HIS A 458 24.10 10.20 -43.52
CA HIS A 458 24.73 10.61 -44.78
C HIS A 458 26.01 9.83 -45.08
N SER A 459 26.86 9.67 -44.07
CA SER A 459 28.27 9.29 -44.25
C SER A 459 28.61 7.90 -43.71
N ILE A 460 27.85 7.39 -42.73
CA ILE A 460 28.20 6.17 -41.99
C ILE A 460 27.29 4.99 -42.38
N LEU A 461 25.99 5.24 -42.49
CA LEU A 461 24.98 4.24 -42.75
C LEU A 461 25.21 3.55 -44.10
N HIS A 462 25.20 2.21 -44.10
CA HIS A 462 25.42 1.38 -45.29
C HIS A 462 26.77 1.62 -46.00
N ARG A 463 27.83 1.97 -45.24
CA ARG A 463 29.20 2.13 -45.76
C ARG A 463 30.19 1.16 -45.09
N PHE A 464 31.14 0.66 -45.87
CA PHE A 464 32.30 -0.08 -45.36
C PHE A 464 33.33 0.92 -44.79
N PRO A 465 34.00 0.69 -43.64
CA PRO A 465 34.14 -0.60 -42.94
C PRO A 465 33.14 -0.85 -41.80
N ILE A 466 32.18 0.05 -41.53
CA ILE A 466 31.21 -0.14 -40.44
C ILE A 466 30.17 -1.23 -40.77
N PHE A 467 29.78 -1.31 -42.04
CA PHE A 467 28.86 -2.34 -42.55
C PHE A 467 29.65 -3.33 -43.40
N LYS A 468 29.97 -4.52 -42.84
CA LYS A 468 30.80 -5.55 -43.50
C LYS A 468 30.36 -5.91 -44.93
N LYS A 469 29.06 -5.88 -45.20
CA LYS A 469 28.47 -6.24 -46.51
C LYS A 469 28.13 -5.04 -47.40
N ALA A 470 28.53 -3.83 -47.03
CA ALA A 470 28.28 -2.64 -47.83
C ALA A 470 29.06 -2.70 -49.15
N ARG A 471 28.42 -2.21 -50.23
CA ARG A 471 29.04 -2.13 -51.57
C ARG A 471 29.87 -0.87 -51.77
N GLN A 472 29.63 0.16 -50.95
CA GLN A 472 30.29 1.45 -51.04
C GLN A 472 31.16 1.67 -49.81
N ASP A 473 32.35 2.17 -50.06
CA ASP A 473 33.30 2.56 -49.03
C ASP A 473 32.96 3.94 -48.47
N MET A 474 33.13 4.08 -47.17
CA MET A 474 33.16 5.37 -46.50
C MET A 474 34.41 6.14 -46.94
N SER A 475 34.34 7.46 -47.08
CA SER A 475 35.58 8.22 -47.22
C SER A 475 36.34 8.25 -45.89
N VAL A 476 37.67 8.32 -45.92
CA VAL A 476 38.46 8.45 -44.68
C VAL A 476 38.20 9.80 -44.00
N ILE A 477 37.85 10.83 -44.77
CA ILE A 477 37.46 12.14 -44.25
C ILE A 477 36.20 12.01 -43.40
N ASP A 478 35.19 11.29 -43.88
CA ASP A 478 33.96 11.03 -43.13
C ASP A 478 34.22 10.18 -41.89
N PHE A 479 35.08 9.17 -42.00
CA PHE A 479 35.47 8.34 -40.87
C PHE A 479 36.17 9.17 -39.78
N ASN A 480 37.10 10.05 -40.18
CA ASN A 480 37.78 11.00 -39.29
C ASN A 480 36.81 11.96 -38.62
N ARG A 481 35.90 12.56 -39.39
CA ARG A 481 34.94 13.53 -38.87
C ARG A 481 34.01 12.89 -37.83
N PHE A 482 33.62 11.63 -38.02
CA PHE A 482 32.67 10.98 -37.13
C PHE A 482 33.33 10.27 -35.92
N PHE A 483 34.35 9.45 -36.15
CA PHE A 483 35.01 8.62 -35.13
C PHE A 483 36.38 9.13 -34.67
N GLY A 484 36.98 10.10 -35.38
CA GLY A 484 38.32 10.58 -35.07
C GLY A 484 38.40 11.43 -33.79
N PRO A 485 39.62 11.74 -33.31
CA PRO A 485 39.86 12.71 -32.24
C PRO A 485 39.19 14.06 -32.49
N GLY A 486 38.35 14.51 -31.55
CA GLY A 486 37.51 15.70 -31.69
C GLY A 486 36.35 15.54 -32.68
N GLY A 487 36.10 14.33 -33.17
CA GLY A 487 35.01 14.03 -34.09
C GLY A 487 33.63 14.09 -33.44
N THR A 488 32.60 13.81 -34.23
CA THR A 488 31.19 13.95 -33.84
C THR A 488 30.83 13.14 -32.59
N MET A 489 31.27 11.88 -32.50
CA MET A 489 30.95 11.02 -31.35
C MET A 489 31.64 11.48 -30.05
N GLU A 490 32.92 11.81 -30.11
CA GLU A 490 33.69 12.26 -28.95
C GLU A 490 33.24 13.66 -28.50
N SER A 491 33.03 14.58 -29.44
CA SER A 491 32.49 15.91 -29.16
C SER A 491 31.12 15.82 -28.51
N PHE A 492 30.21 14.99 -29.03
CA PHE A 492 28.89 14.82 -28.44
C PHE A 492 29.00 14.30 -27.00
N PHE A 493 29.86 13.31 -26.75
CA PHE A 493 30.09 12.80 -25.41
C PHE A 493 30.56 13.90 -24.45
N TYR A 494 31.62 14.64 -24.80
CA TYR A 494 32.17 15.64 -23.88
C TYR A 494 31.24 16.82 -23.65
N TYR A 495 30.61 17.35 -24.71
CA TYR A 495 29.74 18.53 -24.60
C TYR A 495 28.40 18.23 -23.93
N TYR A 496 27.86 17.01 -24.08
CA TYR A 496 26.49 16.71 -23.67
C TYR A 496 26.36 15.60 -22.62
N LEU A 497 27.14 14.53 -22.71
CA LEU A 497 26.92 13.33 -21.86
C LEU A 497 27.88 13.20 -20.70
N SER A 498 29.08 13.78 -20.78
CA SER A 498 30.10 13.67 -19.75
C SER A 498 29.64 14.05 -18.33
N PRO A 499 28.73 15.01 -18.10
CA PRO A 499 28.21 15.27 -16.76
C PRO A 499 27.56 14.04 -16.13
N PHE A 500 26.83 13.25 -16.93
CA PHE A 500 25.94 12.17 -16.49
C PHE A 500 26.57 10.78 -16.52
N VAL A 501 27.82 10.66 -16.99
CA VAL A 501 28.49 9.37 -17.19
C VAL A 501 29.68 9.25 -16.25
N ASP A 502 29.77 8.12 -15.55
CA ASP A 502 30.95 7.73 -14.78
C ASP A 502 31.94 7.03 -15.73
N THR A 503 33.09 7.68 -15.92
CA THR A 503 34.20 7.20 -16.74
C THR A 503 35.39 6.72 -15.92
N SER A 504 35.23 6.55 -14.60
CA SER A 504 36.29 6.10 -13.69
C SER A 504 36.77 4.67 -13.98
N GLN A 505 35.92 3.86 -14.63
CA GLN A 505 36.22 2.49 -15.05
C GLN A 505 36.23 2.35 -16.59
N PRO A 506 36.90 1.32 -17.15
CA PRO A 506 36.90 1.08 -18.60
C PRO A 506 35.51 0.84 -19.21
N TYR A 507 34.58 0.29 -18.43
CA TYR A 507 33.17 0.18 -18.80
C TYR A 507 32.41 1.33 -18.15
N TRP A 508 31.87 2.22 -18.98
CA TRP A 508 31.19 3.43 -18.52
C TRP A 508 29.76 3.11 -18.07
N THR A 509 29.33 3.77 -17.00
CA THR A 509 27.97 3.64 -16.45
C THR A 509 27.35 5.02 -16.26
N TRP A 510 26.04 5.10 -16.16
CA TRP A 510 25.36 6.33 -15.75
C TRP A 510 25.69 6.67 -14.30
N LYS A 511 25.90 7.96 -14.01
CA LYS A 511 26.07 8.45 -12.64
C LYS A 511 24.74 8.44 -11.91
N ASN A 512 24.77 8.02 -10.65
CA ASN A 512 23.65 8.09 -9.73
C ASN A 512 23.89 9.20 -8.70
N LEU A 513 22.89 10.04 -8.48
CA LEU A 513 22.89 11.09 -7.46
C LEU A 513 21.51 11.14 -6.80
N ASP A 514 21.48 11.07 -5.47
CA ASP A 514 20.28 10.98 -4.64
C ASP A 514 19.33 9.82 -4.99
N GLY A 515 19.88 8.71 -5.48
CA GLY A 515 19.09 7.54 -5.89
C GLY A 515 18.54 7.62 -7.31
N GLU A 516 18.73 8.75 -8.02
CA GLU A 516 18.25 8.96 -9.39
C GLU A 516 19.41 9.07 -10.39
N GLN A 517 19.13 8.71 -11.64
CA GLN A 517 20.05 8.82 -12.78
C GLN A 517 19.24 9.15 -14.05
N VAL A 518 19.92 9.52 -15.14
CA VAL A 518 19.24 9.71 -16.42
C VAL A 518 18.55 8.42 -16.86
N ASP A 519 17.30 8.52 -17.31
CA ASP A 519 16.52 7.38 -17.81
C ASP A 519 16.88 7.08 -19.27
N ILE A 520 18.12 6.61 -19.47
CA ILE A 520 18.66 6.19 -20.75
C ILE A 520 19.20 4.76 -20.58
N ASP A 521 18.78 3.85 -21.45
CA ASP A 521 19.21 2.45 -21.37
C ASP A 521 20.73 2.31 -21.56
N GLN A 522 21.36 1.42 -20.79
CA GLN A 522 22.81 1.19 -20.84
C GLN A 522 23.31 0.81 -22.24
N THR A 523 22.51 0.14 -23.07
CA THR A 523 22.89 -0.24 -24.45
C THR A 523 23.21 0.97 -25.33
N LYS A 524 22.69 2.15 -24.98
CA LYS A 524 22.94 3.42 -25.67
C LYS A 524 24.31 3.97 -25.29
N LEU A 525 24.68 3.84 -24.02
CA LEU A 525 26.02 4.15 -23.56
C LEU A 525 27.05 3.17 -24.14
N ASP A 526 26.70 1.88 -24.25
CA ASP A 526 27.55 0.87 -24.88
C ASP A 526 27.87 1.19 -26.34
N MET A 527 26.98 1.88 -27.05
CA MET A 527 27.23 2.39 -28.40
C MET A 527 28.30 3.49 -28.41
N LEU A 528 28.31 4.38 -27.41
CA LEU A 528 29.36 5.40 -27.25
C LEU A 528 30.70 4.78 -26.84
N ILE A 529 30.69 3.82 -25.91
CA ILE A 529 31.88 3.03 -25.57
C ILE A 529 32.45 2.38 -26.83
N ARG A 530 31.59 1.78 -27.67
CA ARG A 530 31.99 1.18 -28.94
C ARG A 530 32.57 2.20 -29.93
N ALA A 531 32.02 3.42 -30.00
CA ALA A 531 32.59 4.49 -30.81
C ALA A 531 34.01 4.86 -30.33
N SER A 532 34.21 4.97 -29.01
CA SER A 532 35.53 5.21 -28.42
C SER A 532 36.50 4.07 -28.70
N MET A 533 36.05 2.80 -28.63
CA MET A 533 36.87 1.65 -29.03
C MET A 533 37.25 1.72 -30.51
N ILE A 534 36.32 2.07 -31.41
CA ILE A 534 36.60 2.23 -32.85
C ILE A 534 37.66 3.32 -33.07
N GLN A 535 37.57 4.46 -32.37
CA GLN A 535 38.59 5.49 -32.40
C GLN A 535 39.97 4.92 -31.97
N GLN A 536 40.02 4.21 -30.85
CA GLN A 536 41.27 3.60 -30.34
C GLN A 536 41.85 2.53 -31.29
N MET A 537 41.05 1.93 -32.17
CA MET A 537 41.56 1.00 -33.20
C MET A 537 42.43 1.68 -34.26
N PHE A 538 42.16 2.94 -34.59
CA PHE A 538 42.74 3.60 -35.77
C PHE A 538 43.65 4.79 -35.44
N TYR A 539 43.51 5.42 -34.27
CA TYR A 539 44.22 6.68 -33.95
C TYR A 539 45.31 6.55 -32.87
N THR A 540 45.77 5.32 -32.58
CA THR A 540 46.84 5.09 -31.59
C THR A 540 48.22 5.54 -32.04
N ILE A 541 48.48 5.52 -33.35
CA ILE A 541 49.79 5.88 -33.93
C ILE A 541 49.79 7.31 -34.45
N ASN A 542 48.68 7.73 -35.07
CA ASN A 542 48.51 9.06 -35.63
C ASN A 542 47.12 9.59 -35.24
N PRO A 543 47.02 10.71 -34.51
CA PRO A 543 45.74 11.26 -34.09
C PRO A 543 44.97 11.94 -35.24
N LEU A 544 45.62 12.23 -36.37
CA LEU A 544 44.99 12.96 -37.48
C LEU A 544 44.43 12.03 -38.58
N THR A 545 44.98 10.82 -38.72
CA THR A 545 44.61 9.89 -39.80
C THR A 545 44.59 8.44 -39.34
N PRO A 546 43.64 7.63 -39.82
CA PRO A 546 43.50 6.26 -39.38
C PRO A 546 44.70 5.46 -39.89
N THR A 547 45.40 4.83 -38.94
CA THR A 547 46.64 4.11 -39.19
C THR A 547 46.56 2.76 -38.48
N LEU A 548 46.92 1.70 -39.21
CA LEU A 548 47.02 0.35 -38.65
C LEU A 548 48.46 -0.13 -38.79
N GLN A 549 49.01 -0.67 -37.71
CA GLN A 549 50.31 -1.32 -37.70
C GLN A 549 50.15 -2.75 -37.18
N PHE A 550 50.74 -3.69 -37.90
CA PHE A 550 50.64 -5.10 -37.60
C PHE A 550 51.82 -5.85 -38.20
N THR A 551 52.12 -7.02 -37.67
CA THR A 551 53.14 -7.93 -38.18
C THR A 551 52.48 -9.16 -38.78
N LEU A 552 52.89 -9.56 -39.98
CA LEU A 552 52.52 -10.83 -40.59
C LEU A 552 53.69 -11.80 -40.52
N THR A 553 53.53 -12.87 -39.75
CA THR A 553 54.51 -13.96 -39.64
C THR A 553 53.99 -15.19 -40.39
N PRO A 554 54.69 -15.67 -41.43
CA PRO A 554 54.26 -16.85 -42.18
C PRO A 554 54.16 -18.10 -41.28
N VAL A 555 53.14 -18.92 -41.47
CA VAL A 555 52.96 -20.19 -40.74
C VAL A 555 53.09 -21.37 -41.69
N SER A 556 52.25 -21.43 -42.72
CA SER A 556 52.24 -22.53 -43.69
C SER A 556 51.63 -22.09 -45.03
N LEU A 557 51.98 -22.81 -46.09
CA LEU A 557 51.58 -22.52 -47.46
C LEU A 557 51.10 -23.82 -48.11
N SER A 558 50.08 -23.77 -48.98
CA SER A 558 49.64 -24.96 -49.73
C SER A 558 50.80 -25.59 -50.50
N SER A 559 50.87 -26.93 -50.50
CA SER A 559 52.00 -27.69 -51.04
C SER A 559 52.24 -27.49 -52.54
N ASN A 560 51.21 -27.05 -53.28
CA ASN A 560 51.26 -26.74 -54.70
C ASN A 560 51.69 -25.30 -55.01
N VAL A 561 52.08 -24.50 -54.02
CA VAL A 561 52.49 -23.09 -54.17
C VAL A 561 53.99 -22.95 -53.90
N LYS A 562 54.70 -22.34 -54.86
CA LYS A 562 56.14 -22.02 -54.73
C LYS A 562 56.37 -20.73 -53.94
N ARG A 563 55.52 -19.74 -54.17
CA ARG A 563 55.65 -18.40 -53.59
C ARG A 563 54.29 -17.74 -53.46
N PHE A 564 54.03 -17.16 -52.30
CA PHE A 564 52.94 -16.21 -52.11
C PHE A 564 53.51 -14.79 -52.04
N THR A 565 52.86 -13.84 -52.70
CA THR A 565 53.25 -12.42 -52.66
C THR A 565 52.05 -11.58 -52.29
N LEU A 566 52.20 -10.75 -51.26
CA LEU A 566 51.21 -9.78 -50.82
C LEU A 566 51.83 -8.37 -50.89
N ASN A 567 51.17 -7.46 -51.60
CA ASN A 567 51.51 -6.05 -51.59
C ASN A 567 50.46 -5.30 -50.76
N VAL A 568 50.86 -4.64 -49.68
CA VAL A 568 50.02 -3.77 -48.86
C VAL A 568 50.48 -2.33 -49.05
N ALA A 569 49.77 -1.54 -49.86
CA ALA A 569 50.06 -0.12 -50.07
C ALA A 569 51.53 0.18 -50.46
N GLY A 570 52.13 -0.67 -51.29
CA GLY A 570 53.53 -0.55 -51.74
C GLY A 570 54.53 -1.38 -50.91
N GLN A 571 54.12 -1.92 -49.76
CA GLN A 571 54.93 -2.82 -48.94
C GLN A 571 54.76 -4.26 -49.40
N MET A 572 55.79 -4.84 -49.99
CA MET A 572 55.76 -6.22 -50.50
C MET A 572 56.22 -7.23 -49.45
N VAL A 573 55.36 -8.19 -49.16
CA VAL A 573 55.65 -9.39 -48.36
C VAL A 573 55.71 -10.59 -49.29
N VAL A 574 56.78 -11.37 -49.16
CA VAL A 574 56.98 -12.61 -49.93
C VAL A 574 57.08 -13.76 -48.95
N PHE A 575 56.34 -14.83 -49.21
CA PHE A 575 56.45 -16.08 -48.46
C PHE A 575 56.84 -17.22 -49.39
N GLU A 576 58.00 -17.80 -49.10
CA GLU A 576 58.54 -19.00 -49.70
C GLU A 576 58.64 -20.09 -48.62
N PRO A 577 58.38 -21.36 -48.94
CA PRO A 577 58.50 -22.46 -47.98
C PRO A 577 59.84 -22.45 -47.24
N GLY A 578 59.80 -22.51 -45.91
CA GLY A 578 60.98 -22.51 -45.04
C GLY A 578 61.39 -21.14 -44.48
N VAL A 579 60.83 -20.02 -44.98
CA VAL A 579 61.09 -18.67 -44.45
C VAL A 579 59.95 -18.21 -43.54
N ILE A 580 60.21 -18.13 -42.22
CA ILE A 580 59.20 -17.80 -41.19
C ILE A 580 59.46 -16.41 -40.56
N LYS A 581 60.04 -15.47 -41.33
CA LYS A 581 60.34 -14.12 -40.82
C LYS A 581 59.08 -13.25 -40.80
N GLY A 582 58.79 -12.66 -39.66
CA GLY A 582 57.73 -11.66 -39.50
C GLY A 582 58.04 -10.36 -40.27
N ASN A 583 57.04 -9.82 -40.96
CA ASN A 583 57.12 -8.55 -41.67
C ASN A 583 56.18 -7.55 -41.01
N GLN A 584 56.74 -6.48 -40.44
CA GLN A 584 55.95 -5.38 -39.90
C GLN A 584 55.45 -4.50 -41.04
N LEU A 585 54.14 -4.30 -41.07
CA LEU A 585 53.42 -3.56 -42.09
C LEU A 585 52.66 -2.41 -41.45
N ARG A 586 52.45 -1.37 -42.25
CA ARG A 586 51.65 -0.22 -41.86
C ARG A 586 50.68 0.12 -42.99
N TRP A 587 49.40 0.01 -42.70
CA TRP A 587 48.36 0.53 -43.57
C TRP A 587 48.05 1.98 -43.16
N THR A 588 48.10 2.87 -44.14
CA THR A 588 47.70 4.28 -44.02
C THR A 588 46.68 4.60 -45.10
N HIS A 589 45.80 5.56 -44.85
CA HIS A 589 44.88 6.05 -45.87
C HIS A 589 45.60 6.60 -47.11
N SER A 590 45.16 6.17 -48.30
CA SER A 590 45.40 6.85 -49.58
C SER A 590 44.37 6.38 -50.63
N PRO A 591 43.82 7.26 -51.47
CA PRO A 591 42.87 6.88 -52.52
C PRO A 591 43.50 6.00 -53.60
N ASN A 592 44.83 6.09 -53.78
CA ASN A 592 45.59 5.28 -54.74
C ASN A 592 46.10 3.98 -54.13
N ASN A 593 45.70 3.66 -52.89
CA ASN A 593 46.04 2.38 -52.31
C ASN A 593 45.41 1.24 -53.08
N PHE A 594 46.21 0.22 -53.27
CA PHE A 594 45.78 -1.07 -53.76
C PHE A 594 46.48 -2.15 -52.96
N ILE A 595 45.84 -3.31 -52.92
CA ILE A 595 46.39 -4.51 -52.32
C ILE A 595 46.31 -5.60 -53.34
N THR A 596 47.44 -6.27 -53.55
CA THR A 596 47.52 -7.40 -54.48
C THR A 596 48.04 -8.61 -53.74
N LEU A 597 47.30 -9.71 -53.79
CA LEU A 597 47.79 -11.02 -53.40
C LEU A 597 47.94 -11.90 -54.64
N ARG A 598 49.01 -12.69 -54.68
CA ARG A 598 49.31 -13.59 -55.80
C ARG A 598 49.89 -14.91 -55.29
N PHE A 599 49.37 -16.00 -55.82
CA PHE A 599 49.92 -17.34 -55.64
C PHE A 599 50.69 -17.76 -56.89
N ASN A 600 51.98 -18.01 -56.77
CA ASN A 600 52.79 -18.62 -57.83
C ASN A 600 52.80 -20.13 -57.60
N THR A 601 52.00 -20.86 -58.38
CA THR A 601 51.83 -22.31 -58.20
C THR A 601 52.96 -23.12 -58.86
N LEU A 602 53.00 -24.43 -58.62
CA LEU A 602 53.84 -25.36 -59.36
C LEU A 602 53.45 -25.41 -60.86
N SER A 603 52.20 -25.08 -61.19
CA SER A 603 51.70 -24.92 -62.56
C SER A 603 52.00 -23.53 -63.12
N THR A 604 51.70 -23.28 -64.40
CA THR A 604 51.84 -21.94 -65.01
C THR A 604 50.79 -20.94 -64.51
N GLN A 605 49.79 -21.37 -63.74
CA GLN A 605 48.75 -20.49 -63.21
C GLN A 605 49.28 -19.60 -62.08
N GLN A 606 48.86 -18.32 -62.11
CA GLN A 606 49.16 -17.33 -61.09
C GLN A 606 47.88 -16.64 -60.61
N PRO A 607 47.04 -17.32 -59.80
CA PRO A 607 45.86 -16.69 -59.21
C PRO A 607 46.25 -15.38 -58.53
N THR A 608 45.61 -14.28 -58.95
CA THR A 608 45.91 -12.93 -58.49
C THR A 608 44.60 -12.22 -58.15
N LEU A 609 44.53 -11.58 -56.99
CA LEU A 609 43.44 -10.70 -56.59
C LEU A 609 44.03 -9.33 -56.30
N THR A 610 43.43 -8.29 -56.89
CA THR A 610 43.76 -6.89 -56.61
C THR A 610 42.51 -6.18 -56.09
N LEU A 611 42.63 -5.56 -54.93
CA LEU A 611 41.60 -4.71 -54.32
C LEU A 611 42.08 -3.26 -54.34
N LEU A 612 41.17 -2.34 -54.66
CA LEU A 612 41.45 -0.92 -54.80
C LEU A 612 40.72 -0.13 -53.71
N GLY A 613 41.23 1.07 -53.43
CA GLY A 613 40.57 2.04 -52.56
C GLY A 613 41.20 2.14 -51.18
N SER A 614 40.76 3.15 -50.43
CA SER A 614 41.34 3.48 -49.13
C SER A 614 41.29 2.30 -48.18
N TRP A 615 40.19 1.54 -48.16
CA TRP A 615 39.95 0.44 -47.23
C TRP A 615 40.31 -0.95 -47.78
N ALA A 616 41.10 -1.03 -48.85
CA ALA A 616 41.47 -2.30 -49.50
C ALA A 616 42.03 -3.37 -48.53
N TRP A 617 42.74 -2.94 -47.47
CA TRP A 617 43.24 -3.85 -46.42
C TRP A 617 42.12 -4.52 -45.65
N LEU A 618 41.18 -3.73 -45.14
CA LEU A 618 40.05 -4.28 -44.40
C LEU A 618 39.14 -5.10 -45.32
N HIS A 619 39.01 -4.75 -46.60
CA HIS A 619 38.31 -5.59 -47.58
C HIS A 619 38.97 -6.96 -47.70
N LEU A 620 40.29 -6.99 -47.86
CA LEU A 620 41.04 -8.25 -47.93
C LEU A 620 40.82 -9.09 -46.66
N ILE A 621 40.96 -8.48 -45.49
CA ILE A 621 40.72 -9.16 -44.22
C ILE A 621 39.28 -9.67 -44.11
N SER A 622 38.30 -8.89 -44.56
CA SER A 622 36.89 -9.29 -44.52
C SER A 622 36.56 -10.49 -45.41
N GLN A 623 37.33 -10.69 -46.49
CA GLN A 623 37.27 -11.81 -47.43
C GLN A 623 38.14 -12.99 -47.01
N SER A 624 38.99 -12.83 -45.99
CA SER A 624 39.91 -13.85 -45.49
C SER A 624 39.31 -14.59 -44.28
N HIS A 625 39.85 -15.77 -43.98
CA HIS A 625 39.51 -16.48 -42.74
C HIS A 625 40.41 -15.98 -41.61
N LEU A 626 39.80 -15.33 -40.62
CA LEU A 626 40.48 -14.77 -39.46
C LEU A 626 39.93 -15.42 -38.18
N HIS A 627 40.81 -16.02 -37.39
CA HIS A 627 40.48 -16.62 -36.09
C HIS A 627 41.29 -15.94 -34.98
N MET A 628 40.62 -15.59 -33.88
CA MET A 628 41.27 -15.03 -32.70
C MET A 628 42.00 -16.15 -31.94
N THR A 629 43.16 -15.82 -31.35
CA THR A 629 43.87 -16.72 -30.43
C THR A 629 43.57 -16.36 -28.98
N ASP A 630 44.17 -17.06 -28.02
CA ASP A 630 44.07 -16.71 -26.59
C ASP A 630 44.72 -15.36 -26.26
N ASP A 631 45.66 -14.88 -27.09
CA ASP A 631 46.24 -13.55 -26.98
C ASP A 631 45.42 -12.55 -27.84
N PRO A 632 44.85 -11.47 -27.23
CA PRO A 632 44.01 -10.50 -27.94
C PRO A 632 44.76 -9.68 -29.00
N LYS A 633 46.10 -9.75 -29.03
CA LYS A 633 46.93 -9.13 -30.08
C LYS A 633 47.20 -10.07 -31.25
N GLN A 634 46.82 -11.35 -31.15
CA GLN A 634 47.24 -12.38 -32.08
C GLN A 634 46.03 -13.06 -32.76
N PHE A 635 46.11 -13.15 -34.09
CA PHE A 635 45.07 -13.75 -34.94
C PHE A 635 45.69 -14.69 -35.97
N GLN A 636 45.07 -15.84 -36.19
CA GLN A 636 45.38 -16.72 -37.31
C GLN A 636 44.64 -16.22 -38.56
N LEU A 637 45.39 -15.85 -39.59
CA LEU A 637 44.89 -15.28 -40.83
C LEU A 637 45.20 -16.23 -41.99
N THR A 638 44.17 -16.63 -42.73
CA THR A 638 44.32 -17.46 -43.93
C THR A 638 43.79 -16.72 -45.14
N PHE A 639 44.69 -16.46 -46.10
CA PHE A 639 44.34 -15.97 -47.42
C PHE A 639 44.03 -17.13 -48.35
N THR A 640 42.87 -17.10 -49.01
CA THR A 640 42.44 -18.18 -49.91
C THR A 640 42.14 -17.64 -51.31
N LEU A 641 42.73 -18.22 -52.36
CA LEU A 641 42.39 -17.87 -53.74
C LEU A 641 42.55 -19.08 -54.68
N SER A 642 41.48 -19.40 -55.42
CA SER A 642 41.44 -20.52 -56.37
C SER A 642 41.89 -21.86 -55.76
N GLY A 643 41.50 -22.14 -54.52
CA GLY A 643 41.86 -23.36 -53.79
C GLY A 643 43.27 -23.39 -53.18
N ASN A 644 44.03 -22.29 -53.29
CA ASN A 644 45.34 -22.14 -52.64
C ASN A 644 45.20 -21.32 -51.36
N GLU A 645 45.97 -21.68 -50.34
CA GLU A 645 45.93 -21.07 -49.02
C GLU A 645 47.34 -20.62 -48.59
N ALA A 646 47.39 -19.45 -47.95
CA ALA A 646 48.56 -18.96 -47.23
C ALA A 646 48.15 -18.59 -45.81
N HIS A 647 48.73 -19.30 -44.84
CA HIS A 647 48.45 -19.13 -43.42
C HIS A 647 49.51 -18.24 -42.78
N TYR A 648 49.05 -17.25 -42.02
CA TYR A 648 49.85 -16.26 -41.31
C TYR A 648 49.37 -16.12 -39.87
N GLN A 649 50.31 -15.81 -38.99
CA GLN A 649 50.02 -15.22 -37.70
C GLN A 649 50.05 -13.69 -37.88
N LEU A 650 48.90 -13.05 -37.68
CA LEU A 650 48.78 -11.60 -37.62
C LEU A 650 48.94 -11.17 -36.15
N THR A 651 49.87 -10.26 -35.89
CA THR A 651 50.10 -9.69 -34.55
C THR A 651 49.92 -8.18 -34.59
N THR A 652 49.12 -7.63 -33.69
CA THR A 652 48.90 -6.18 -33.54
C THR A 652 49.68 -5.61 -32.37
N ASP A 653 49.97 -4.31 -32.42
CA ASP A 653 50.63 -3.63 -31.30
C ASP A 653 49.64 -3.32 -30.16
N ASN A 654 48.38 -3.01 -30.52
CA ASN A 654 47.25 -2.73 -29.63
C ASN A 654 46.30 -3.94 -29.53
N PRO A 655 45.88 -4.38 -28.32
CA PRO A 655 44.82 -5.40 -28.20
C PRO A 655 43.49 -4.94 -28.81
N ILE A 656 43.17 -3.64 -28.77
CA ILE A 656 41.95 -3.09 -29.40
C ILE A 656 42.26 -2.83 -30.88
N SER A 657 41.85 -3.76 -31.74
CA SER A 657 42.17 -3.72 -33.17
C SER A 657 40.92 -3.94 -34.04
N PRO A 658 40.89 -3.50 -35.31
CA PRO A 658 39.74 -3.70 -36.19
C PRO A 658 39.49 -5.16 -36.57
N TYR A 659 40.37 -6.06 -36.14
CA TYR A 659 40.30 -7.50 -36.35
C TYR A 659 39.46 -8.21 -35.27
N LEU A 660 39.16 -7.52 -34.16
CA LEU A 660 38.30 -8.05 -33.11
C LEU A 660 36.86 -8.24 -33.62
N PRO A 661 36.25 -9.42 -33.38
CA PRO A 661 34.87 -9.65 -33.77
C PRO A 661 33.92 -8.75 -32.96
N GLY A 662 32.85 -8.27 -33.60
CA GLY A 662 31.72 -7.66 -32.91
C GLY A 662 31.92 -6.22 -32.40
N VAL A 663 33.04 -5.55 -32.68
CA VAL A 663 33.21 -4.12 -32.34
C VAL A 663 32.90 -3.23 -33.53
N LEU A 664 33.78 -3.21 -34.54
CA LEU A 664 33.66 -2.34 -35.72
C LEU A 664 32.35 -2.57 -36.49
N PHE A 665 32.01 -3.83 -36.77
CA PHE A 665 30.85 -4.18 -37.60
C PHE A 665 29.50 -4.09 -36.87
N ALA A 666 29.51 -4.01 -35.54
CA ALA A 666 28.30 -3.97 -34.70
C ALA A 666 27.84 -2.55 -34.38
N PHE A 667 28.65 -1.53 -34.66
CA PHE A 667 28.29 -0.15 -34.35
C PHE A 667 27.05 0.32 -35.09
N ARG A 668 26.02 0.76 -34.34
CA ARG A 668 24.78 1.32 -34.88
C ARG A 668 24.36 2.49 -34.00
N CYS A 669 24.11 3.65 -34.60
CA CYS A 669 23.49 4.77 -33.88
C CYS A 669 22.00 4.48 -33.66
N PRO A 670 21.48 4.63 -32.42
CA PRO A 670 20.06 4.56 -32.17
C PRO A 670 19.36 5.83 -32.69
N LYS A 671 18.05 5.73 -32.97
CA LYS A 671 17.23 6.89 -33.41
C LYS A 671 17.07 7.97 -32.33
N SER A 672 17.23 7.58 -31.07
CA SER A 672 17.22 8.41 -29.87
C SER A 672 18.15 7.76 -28.85
N LEU A 673 18.73 8.54 -27.96
CA LEU A 673 19.31 8.04 -26.72
C LEU A 673 18.20 7.41 -25.88
#